data_AF-A0A957DIT7-F1
#
_entry.id   AF-A0A957DIT7-F1
#
_cell.length_a   1.000
_cell.length_b   1.000
_cell.length_c   1.000
_cell.angle_alpha   90.00
_cell.angle_beta   90.00
_cell.angle_gamma   90.00
#
_symmetry.space_group_name_H-M   'P 1'
#
loop_
_entity.id
_entity.type
_entity.pdbx_description
1 polymer ?
#
loop_
_entity_poly.entity_id
_entity_poly.type
_entity_poly.pdbx_seq_one_letter_code
_entity_poly.pdbx_strand_id
1 'polypeptide(L)'
;MSKSKILLTLSLLIIGGLLFIAGGSRASEASEPAAIDPGLRQSIVNAGTGEYLLYLRTQADLSAADGITDWGARGQFVYDTLLETARTSQADLLRILKDQQVAGNVVNFQSYFIANAILVNSNVATFDLLAKHPDVARVETVPTFYIEEPRLSAATNGAEAIEWGVQKINAPQIWADLGTTGEGAVVANIDTGVDYDHPAVINQYRGNLGGGSFDHDFNWYDPSKICGNPSVAPCDNNNHGTHTMGTMVGDDGGSNQIGVAPGAKWIASKGCESGSCSTNALLKSFEWIIAPCPLNVEPGDPSCDPNMRPNVVNNSWGSSGGNTTYLTSVQNLRAAEVFPAFSAGNSGPGAGTVGSPGDYAESFGIGATDINDVIATFSSRGPSTLTNEIKPDVSAPGVNVRSSINGGGYANFDGTSMASPHVSGCVALLMSIDPNLSIDMAENLLRDSAVDLGTGGPDYNYGYGRIDCYAAASQLSPGFSLSANPTSAAVCAPGNRSFNIAVGQIAGYTGNVTLSASGQPGTANFSVNPVAVPGSSALTLSSGNVAGNYTVTIDGVGTGGADPKSTSVDLSVYTANPGAVTLVSPANGQMDVPLVPTFSWNAGAQGYAYLIAVKNLTSGALMYAVTYDTSYAFATPLDPLAVYAWSVRPYNPCGAGAFAQFRFFRTQAIPPILVVDDDDNAPDVQATYTGVLDALGLGYDVWDTGNSDNEPDAATLQQYDVVIWFTGDEFGGAAGPGSAGESALATYLDANGCLFLSSQDYVYDRGVTAFMQSHLGLASAVSDVSQTTVTGANLYAGLGPYTLAYPFTNYSDRLTPAAGAATVFSGNQGSAAIVSGTHKAVFLGFPYEAIPAAGRGPVMTTTLSWCNQ
;
A
#
# COMPACT_ATOMS: atom_id res chain seq x y z
N MET A 1 6.29 14.95 -65.12
CA MET A 1 6.22 16.09 -64.18
C MET A 1 6.64 15.54 -62.82
N SER A 2 7.91 15.65 -62.41
CA SER A 2 8.54 16.76 -61.65
C SER A 2 8.07 16.79 -60.18
N LYS A 3 8.87 16.88 -59.10
CA LYS A 3 10.33 16.82 -58.77
C LYS A 3 10.40 16.73 -57.21
N SER A 4 11.44 16.30 -56.48
CA SER A 4 12.64 15.46 -56.73
C SER A 4 13.28 15.11 -55.36
N LYS A 5 14.06 14.02 -55.23
CA LYS A 5 14.91 13.79 -54.04
C LYS A 5 16.21 14.58 -54.12
N ILE A 6 16.70 15.14 -53.00
CA ILE A 6 18.11 15.54 -52.77
C ILE A 6 18.47 15.28 -51.29
N LEU A 7 19.57 14.57 -51.05
CA LEU A 7 20.29 14.51 -49.77
C LEU A 7 21.08 15.81 -49.55
N LEU A 8 21.26 16.25 -48.30
CA LEU A 8 22.47 16.99 -47.94
C LEU A 8 22.99 16.62 -46.55
N THR A 9 24.27 16.26 -46.49
CA THR A 9 25.08 16.15 -45.27
C THR A 9 25.24 17.50 -44.58
N LEU A 10 25.33 17.51 -43.25
CA LEU A 10 25.89 18.65 -42.51
C LEU A 10 26.99 18.20 -41.55
N SER A 11 28.12 18.90 -41.59
CA SER A 11 29.32 18.58 -40.85
C SER A 11 29.38 19.28 -39.50
N LEU A 12 30.13 18.67 -38.58
CA LEU A 12 30.47 19.20 -37.26
C LEU A 12 31.15 20.58 -37.36
N LEU A 13 30.70 21.56 -36.56
CA LEU A 13 31.49 22.76 -36.24
C LEU A 13 31.27 23.18 -34.78
N ILE A 14 32.35 23.13 -33.99
CA ILE A 14 32.36 23.55 -32.59
C ILE A 14 32.80 25.01 -32.53
N ILE A 15 31.91 25.90 -32.07
CA ILE A 15 32.28 27.24 -31.56
C ILE A 15 31.45 27.50 -30.30
N GLY A 16 32.12 27.71 -29.16
CA GLY A 16 31.45 28.09 -27.91
C GLY A 16 31.09 29.57 -27.89
N GLY A 17 29.97 29.90 -27.23
CA GLY A 17 29.51 31.27 -27.01
C GLY A 17 28.57 31.33 -25.81
N LEU A 18 28.75 32.35 -24.95
CA LEU A 18 28.05 32.51 -23.68
C LEU A 18 26.53 32.49 -23.84
N LEU A 19 25.83 31.72 -23.01
CA LEU A 19 24.38 31.82 -22.88
C LEU A 19 24.02 33.01 -21.98
N PHE A 20 23.43 34.06 -22.58
CA PHE A 20 22.72 35.08 -21.82
C PHE A 20 21.39 34.52 -21.34
N ILE A 21 21.15 34.51 -20.03
CA ILE A 21 19.83 34.23 -19.45
C ILE A 21 18.95 35.46 -19.66
N ALA A 22 18.18 35.48 -20.75
CA ALA A 22 17.09 36.42 -20.93
C ALA A 22 15.85 35.88 -20.22
N GLY A 23 15.45 36.52 -19.11
CA GLY A 23 14.22 36.17 -18.39
C GLY A 23 12.98 36.47 -19.22
N GLY A 24 12.45 35.46 -19.90
CA GLY A 24 11.13 35.50 -20.53
C GLY A 24 10.07 35.08 -19.54
N SER A 25 9.25 36.00 -19.06
CA SER A 25 8.04 35.68 -18.30
C SER A 25 7.06 34.91 -19.19
N ARG A 26 6.86 33.62 -18.92
CA ARG A 26 5.70 32.90 -19.45
C ARG A 26 4.45 33.55 -18.85
N ALA A 27 3.59 34.09 -19.70
CA ALA A 27 2.22 34.36 -19.29
C ALA A 27 1.55 33.02 -18.98
N SER A 28 0.88 32.93 -17.83
CA SER A 28 0.03 31.78 -17.51
C SER A 28 -1.16 31.79 -18.46
N GLU A 29 -1.28 30.77 -19.30
CA GLU A 29 -2.59 30.35 -19.79
C GLU A 29 -3.37 29.84 -18.58
N ALA A 30 -4.63 30.25 -18.45
CA ALA A 30 -5.49 29.80 -17.37
C ALA A 30 -5.88 28.34 -17.65
N SER A 31 -5.65 27.45 -16.68
CA SER A 31 -6.07 26.05 -16.75
C SER A 31 -7.60 25.97 -16.88
N GLU A 32 -8.10 25.07 -17.74
CA GLU A 32 -9.54 24.82 -17.81
C GLU A 32 -10.09 24.34 -16.46
N PRO A 33 -11.28 24.80 -16.04
CA PRO A 33 -11.87 24.39 -14.77
C PRO A 33 -12.10 22.87 -14.74
N ALA A 34 -12.09 22.28 -13.55
CA ALA A 34 -12.39 20.87 -13.39
C ALA A 34 -13.82 20.55 -13.88
N ALA A 35 -14.00 19.40 -14.55
CA ALA A 35 -15.35 18.87 -14.79
C ALA A 35 -15.94 18.38 -13.46
N ILE A 36 -17.21 18.65 -13.19
CA ILE A 36 -17.87 18.31 -11.91
C ILE A 36 -19.18 17.58 -12.18
N ASP A 37 -19.40 16.47 -11.48
CA ASP A 37 -20.64 15.70 -11.59
C ASP A 37 -21.90 16.54 -11.30
N PRO A 38 -22.94 16.47 -12.15
CA PRO A 38 -24.18 17.23 -11.95
C PRO A 38 -24.83 16.96 -10.59
N GLY A 39 -24.98 18.01 -9.78
CA GLY A 39 -25.66 17.96 -8.49
C GLY A 39 -24.76 17.62 -7.29
N LEU A 40 -23.55 17.10 -7.50
CA LEU A 40 -22.61 16.75 -6.41
C LEU A 40 -22.35 17.92 -5.45
N ARG A 41 -22.05 19.11 -5.99
CA ARG A 41 -21.89 20.31 -5.15
C ARG A 41 -23.14 20.61 -4.30
N GLN A 42 -24.33 20.35 -4.83
CA GLN A 42 -25.58 20.64 -4.12
C GLN A 42 -25.92 19.57 -3.07
N SER A 43 -25.53 18.29 -3.26
CA SER A 43 -25.69 17.28 -2.21
C SER A 43 -24.78 17.62 -1.02
N ILE A 44 -23.53 18.01 -1.25
CA ILE A 44 -22.61 18.49 -0.19
C ILE A 44 -23.20 19.71 0.55
N VAL A 45 -23.74 20.71 -0.16
CA VAL A 45 -24.43 21.86 0.46
C VAL A 45 -25.61 21.41 1.36
N ASN A 46 -26.37 20.41 0.93
CA ASN A 46 -27.56 19.96 1.65
C ASN A 46 -27.21 19.09 2.87
N ALA A 47 -26.13 18.30 2.80
CA ALA A 47 -25.69 17.40 3.86
C ALA A 47 -24.69 18.05 4.84
N GLY A 48 -24.09 19.18 4.48
CA GLY A 48 -23.03 19.86 5.25
C GLY A 48 -21.64 19.42 4.82
N THR A 49 -21.42 18.11 4.74
CA THR A 49 -20.24 17.46 4.15
C THR A 49 -20.67 16.41 3.11
N GLY A 50 -19.72 15.92 2.31
CA GLY A 50 -19.94 14.77 1.43
C GLY A 50 -18.67 14.28 0.76
N GLU A 51 -18.74 13.03 0.30
CA GLU A 51 -17.64 12.30 -0.33
C GLU A 51 -17.60 12.51 -1.85
N TYR A 52 -16.39 12.69 -2.39
CA TYR A 52 -16.13 12.83 -3.82
C TYR A 52 -14.70 12.37 -4.18
N LEU A 53 -14.51 11.96 -5.44
CA LEU A 53 -13.21 11.63 -6.00
C LEU A 53 -12.65 12.80 -6.80
N LEU A 54 -11.45 13.24 -6.45
CA LEU A 54 -10.64 14.18 -7.22
C LEU A 54 -9.69 13.39 -8.14
N TYR A 55 -9.82 13.52 -9.45
CA TYR A 55 -8.83 13.00 -10.39
C TYR A 55 -7.90 14.12 -10.86
N LEU A 56 -6.59 13.87 -10.79
CA LEU A 56 -5.60 14.83 -11.20
C LEU A 56 -5.42 14.84 -12.73
N ARG A 57 -4.99 16.00 -13.23
CA ARG A 57 -4.76 16.30 -14.65
C ARG A 57 -3.46 15.70 -15.17
N THR A 58 -2.44 15.67 -14.32
CA THR A 58 -1.25 14.86 -14.57
C THR A 58 -1.63 13.39 -14.40
N GLN A 59 -1.26 12.56 -15.36
CA GLN A 59 -1.44 11.10 -15.33
C GLN A 59 -0.11 10.46 -15.75
N ALA A 60 0.13 9.23 -15.31
CA ALA A 60 1.41 8.56 -15.56
C ALA A 60 1.58 8.25 -17.06
N ASP A 61 2.74 8.58 -17.64
CA ASP A 61 3.07 8.18 -19.02
C ASP A 61 3.65 6.76 -19.01
N LEU A 62 2.77 5.77 -19.19
CA LEU A 62 3.14 4.36 -19.25
C LEU A 62 3.47 3.88 -20.67
N SER A 63 3.54 4.76 -21.68
CA SER A 63 3.71 4.37 -23.10
C SER A 63 5.02 3.62 -23.39
N ALA A 64 6.03 3.73 -22.52
CA ALA A 64 7.26 2.96 -22.64
C ALA A 64 7.10 1.49 -22.21
N ALA A 65 6.05 1.12 -21.47
CA ALA A 65 5.84 -0.23 -20.95
C ALA A 65 5.70 -1.27 -22.08
N ASP A 66 5.07 -0.91 -23.20
CA ASP A 66 4.90 -1.78 -24.37
C ASP A 66 6.24 -2.16 -25.05
N GLY A 67 7.31 -1.42 -24.77
CA GLY A 67 8.67 -1.75 -25.21
C GLY A 67 9.44 -2.69 -24.28
N ILE A 68 8.89 -3.03 -23.11
CA ILE A 68 9.57 -3.83 -22.07
C ILE A 68 9.00 -5.25 -22.09
N THR A 69 9.76 -6.19 -22.68
CA THR A 69 9.34 -7.59 -22.82
C THR A 69 9.60 -8.46 -21.59
N ASP A 70 10.43 -8.00 -20.64
CA ASP A 70 10.64 -8.70 -19.38
C ASP A 70 9.51 -8.32 -18.40
N TRP A 71 8.73 -9.31 -17.99
CA TRP A 71 7.54 -9.10 -17.17
C TRP A 71 7.85 -8.49 -15.79
N GLY A 72 9.02 -8.78 -15.20
CA GLY A 72 9.43 -8.16 -13.93
C GLY A 72 9.76 -6.69 -14.11
N ALA A 73 10.63 -6.38 -15.07
CA ALA A 73 11.02 -5.01 -15.41
C ALA A 73 9.83 -4.14 -15.86
N ARG A 74 8.87 -4.72 -16.61
CA ARG A 74 7.64 -4.02 -17.03
C ARG A 74 6.77 -3.63 -15.84
N GLY A 75 6.56 -4.56 -14.89
CA GLY A 75 5.82 -4.29 -13.66
C GLY A 75 6.47 -3.22 -12.79
N GLN A 76 7.79 -3.32 -12.59
CA GLN A 76 8.57 -2.34 -11.83
C GLN A 76 8.45 -0.94 -12.45
N PHE A 77 8.65 -0.82 -13.77
CA PHE A 77 8.51 0.45 -14.49
C PHE A 77 7.13 1.08 -14.30
N VAL A 78 6.05 0.30 -14.41
CA VAL A 78 4.68 0.79 -14.24
C VAL A 78 4.44 1.25 -12.80
N TYR A 79 4.81 0.45 -11.80
CA TYR A 79 4.66 0.79 -10.39
C TYR A 79 5.41 2.08 -10.02
N ASP A 80 6.69 2.17 -10.35
CA ASP A 80 7.53 3.34 -10.04
C ASP A 80 6.99 4.62 -10.71
N THR A 81 6.56 4.52 -11.97
CA THR A 81 6.04 5.67 -12.73
C THR A 81 4.71 6.16 -12.17
N LEU A 82 3.80 5.26 -11.76
CA LEU A 82 2.55 5.62 -11.10
C LEU A 82 2.81 6.30 -9.74
N LEU A 83 3.67 5.70 -8.93
CA LEU A 83 3.96 6.15 -7.57
C LEU A 83 4.66 7.52 -7.55
N GLU A 84 5.65 7.74 -8.43
CA GLU A 84 6.31 9.05 -8.58
C GLU A 84 5.35 10.11 -9.13
N THR A 85 4.51 9.76 -10.11
CA THR A 85 3.49 10.69 -10.65
C THR A 85 2.53 11.14 -9.54
N ALA A 86 2.04 10.21 -8.72
CA ALA A 86 1.15 10.51 -7.62
C ALA A 86 1.83 11.36 -6.54
N ARG A 87 3.02 10.95 -6.07
CA ARG A 87 3.81 11.69 -5.06
C ARG A 87 4.09 13.13 -5.48
N THR A 88 4.47 13.36 -6.73
CA THR A 88 4.82 14.69 -7.23
C THR A 88 3.59 15.57 -7.49
N SER A 89 2.53 15.03 -8.10
CA SER A 89 1.37 15.84 -8.51
C SER A 89 0.30 16.02 -7.41
N GLN A 90 0.18 15.09 -6.46
CA GLN A 90 -0.78 15.22 -5.35
C GLN A 90 -0.26 16.10 -4.20
N ALA A 91 1.04 16.39 -4.13
CA ALA A 91 1.69 17.00 -2.97
C ALA A 91 0.99 18.27 -2.44
N ASP A 92 0.63 19.22 -3.32
CA ASP A 92 -0.01 20.47 -2.87
C ASP A 92 -1.49 20.29 -2.49
N LEU A 93 -2.21 19.40 -3.19
CA LEU A 93 -3.59 19.03 -2.83
C LEU A 93 -3.63 18.31 -1.48
N LEU A 94 -2.70 17.39 -1.21
CA LEU A 94 -2.60 16.69 0.07
C LEU A 94 -2.22 17.65 1.22
N ARG A 95 -1.38 18.65 0.96
CA ARG A 95 -1.12 19.73 1.92
C ARG A 95 -2.39 20.53 2.21
N ILE A 96 -3.12 20.99 1.17
CA ILE A 96 -4.40 21.70 1.33
C ILE A 96 -5.41 20.84 2.10
N LEU A 97 -5.50 19.54 1.81
CA LEU A 97 -6.42 18.63 2.48
C LEU A 97 -6.10 18.47 3.97
N LYS A 98 -4.83 18.35 4.35
CA LYS A 98 -4.39 18.38 5.75
C LYS A 98 -4.74 19.70 6.43
N ASP A 99 -4.39 20.82 5.80
CA ASP A 99 -4.72 22.18 6.29
C ASP A 99 -6.24 22.36 6.49
N GLN A 100 -7.08 21.73 5.64
CA GLN A 100 -8.54 21.79 5.73
C GLN A 100 -9.15 20.75 6.68
N GLN A 101 -8.49 19.62 6.94
CA GLN A 101 -8.90 18.62 7.93
C GLN A 101 -8.69 19.15 9.35
N VAL A 102 -7.51 19.72 9.63
CA VAL A 102 -7.23 20.45 10.88
C VAL A 102 -8.21 21.60 11.11
N ALA A 103 -8.68 22.25 10.04
CA ALA A 103 -9.69 23.30 10.13
C ALA A 103 -11.15 22.79 10.24
N GLY A 104 -11.38 21.49 10.46
CA GLY A 104 -12.70 20.87 10.57
C GLY A 104 -13.54 20.89 9.28
N ASN A 105 -12.94 21.25 8.14
CA ASN A 105 -13.63 21.38 6.86
C ASN A 105 -13.54 20.11 6.00
N VAL A 106 -12.60 19.20 6.32
CA VAL A 106 -12.47 17.85 5.75
C VAL A 106 -12.65 16.85 6.89
N VAL A 107 -13.45 15.81 6.68
CA VAL A 107 -13.66 14.71 7.63
C VAL A 107 -12.54 13.70 7.49
N ASN A 108 -12.26 13.27 6.26
CA ASN A 108 -11.16 12.37 5.91
C ASN A 108 -10.77 12.53 4.43
N PHE A 109 -9.62 11.98 4.06
CA PHE A 109 -9.22 11.80 2.67
C PHE A 109 -8.25 10.62 2.53
N GLN A 110 -8.16 10.05 1.32
CA GLN A 110 -7.23 8.97 0.98
C GLN A 110 -6.67 9.21 -0.43
N SER A 111 -5.34 9.21 -0.56
CA SER A 111 -4.63 9.26 -1.83
C SER A 111 -4.55 7.89 -2.49
N TYR A 112 -4.62 7.85 -3.82
CA TYR A 112 -4.38 6.66 -4.63
C TYR A 112 -3.42 6.97 -5.80
N PHE A 113 -2.37 6.18 -5.95
CA PHE A 113 -1.46 6.22 -7.10
C PHE A 113 -2.06 5.53 -8.34
N ILE A 114 -2.87 4.47 -8.17
CA ILE A 114 -3.38 3.66 -9.29
C ILE A 114 -4.17 4.44 -10.33
N ALA A 115 -4.85 5.53 -9.95
CA ALA A 115 -5.63 6.38 -10.85
C ALA A 115 -5.21 7.86 -10.80
N ASN A 116 -4.09 8.14 -10.10
CA ASN A 116 -3.70 9.46 -9.62
C ASN A 116 -4.90 10.29 -9.13
N ALA A 117 -5.53 9.80 -8.06
CA ALA A 117 -6.79 10.31 -7.54
C ALA A 117 -6.76 10.44 -6.02
N ILE A 118 -7.66 11.25 -5.46
CA ILE A 118 -7.83 11.42 -4.02
C ILE A 118 -9.32 11.33 -3.69
N LEU A 119 -9.71 10.38 -2.84
CA LEU A 119 -11.05 10.36 -2.22
C LEU A 119 -11.04 11.39 -1.08
N VAL A 120 -12.06 12.24 -1.02
CA VAL A 120 -12.16 13.30 -0.02
C VAL A 120 -13.59 13.38 0.50
N ASN A 121 -13.74 13.44 1.82
CA ASN A 121 -14.99 13.80 2.49
C ASN A 121 -14.86 15.21 3.05
N SER A 122 -15.56 16.21 2.51
CA SER A 122 -15.42 17.60 2.97
C SER A 122 -16.68 18.44 2.84
N ASN A 123 -16.66 19.63 3.42
CA ASN A 123 -17.72 20.62 3.26
C ASN A 123 -17.63 21.36 1.90
N VAL A 124 -18.68 22.10 1.56
CA VAL A 124 -18.75 22.78 0.25
C VAL A 124 -17.63 23.82 0.04
N ALA A 125 -17.07 24.42 1.10
CA ALA A 125 -16.01 25.42 0.96
C ALA A 125 -14.69 24.77 0.53
N THR A 126 -14.32 23.64 1.13
CA THR A 126 -13.14 22.86 0.72
C THR A 126 -13.34 22.23 -0.65
N PHE A 127 -14.53 21.67 -0.93
CA PHE A 127 -14.90 21.22 -2.28
C PHE A 127 -14.69 22.33 -3.33
N ASP A 128 -15.22 23.54 -3.08
CA ASP A 128 -15.09 24.69 -3.98
C ASP A 128 -13.65 25.22 -4.11
N LEU A 129 -12.78 24.95 -3.14
CA LEU A 129 -11.35 25.27 -3.20
C LEU A 129 -10.63 24.26 -4.11
N LEU A 130 -10.81 22.97 -3.85
CA LEU A 130 -10.13 21.88 -4.56
C LEU A 130 -10.59 21.78 -6.01
N ALA A 131 -11.89 21.93 -6.30
CA ALA A 131 -12.42 21.92 -7.67
C ALA A 131 -11.95 23.11 -8.54
N LYS A 132 -11.33 24.14 -7.94
CA LYS A 132 -10.69 25.27 -8.65
C LYS A 132 -9.16 25.13 -8.76
N HIS A 133 -8.57 24.09 -8.16
CA HIS A 133 -7.14 23.86 -8.20
C HIS A 133 -6.70 23.48 -9.63
N PRO A 134 -5.61 24.08 -10.17
CA PRO A 134 -5.22 23.88 -11.58
C PRO A 134 -4.93 22.41 -11.94
N ASP A 135 -4.41 21.65 -10.97
CA ASP A 135 -4.03 20.24 -11.13
C ASP A 135 -5.23 19.27 -11.07
N VAL A 136 -6.42 19.71 -10.66
CA VAL A 136 -7.63 18.86 -10.69
C VAL A 136 -8.24 18.89 -12.08
N ALA A 137 -8.44 17.72 -12.68
CA ALA A 137 -9.10 17.59 -13.99
C ALA A 137 -10.60 17.38 -13.87
N ARG A 138 -11.04 16.57 -12.91
CA ARG A 138 -12.46 16.28 -12.68
C ARG A 138 -12.75 15.87 -11.24
N VAL A 139 -14.00 16.08 -10.84
CA VAL A 139 -14.54 15.77 -9.52
C VAL A 139 -15.82 14.94 -9.68
N GLU A 140 -15.73 13.67 -9.31
CA GLU A 140 -16.79 12.67 -9.48
C GLU A 140 -17.48 12.34 -8.14
N THR A 141 -18.73 11.90 -8.23
CA THR A 141 -19.45 11.22 -7.15
C THR A 141 -18.75 9.91 -6.77
N VAL A 142 -19.00 9.39 -5.56
CA VAL A 142 -18.41 8.13 -5.07
C VAL A 142 -19.42 6.99 -5.24
N PRO A 143 -19.30 6.15 -6.29
CA PRO A 143 -20.19 5.02 -6.52
C PRO A 143 -19.86 3.84 -5.60
N THR A 144 -20.88 3.20 -5.02
CA THR A 144 -20.73 1.85 -4.44
C THR A 144 -20.98 0.81 -5.52
N PHE A 145 -20.08 -0.17 -5.61
CA PHE A 145 -20.23 -1.34 -6.48
C PHE A 145 -20.73 -2.52 -5.65
N TYR A 146 -21.24 -3.56 -6.31
CA TYR A 146 -21.82 -4.72 -5.65
C TYR A 146 -21.30 -6.01 -6.26
N ILE A 147 -21.24 -7.05 -5.44
CA ILE A 147 -21.18 -8.42 -5.92
C ILE A 147 -22.41 -8.64 -6.81
N GLU A 148 -22.18 -9.18 -8.01
CA GLU A 148 -23.27 -9.56 -8.93
C GLU A 148 -23.96 -10.81 -8.38
N GLU A 149 -24.90 -10.62 -7.43
CA GLU A 149 -25.41 -11.68 -6.55
C GLU A 149 -25.79 -12.95 -7.32
N PRO A 150 -25.12 -14.09 -7.03
CA PRO A 150 -25.44 -15.33 -7.69
C PRO A 150 -26.77 -15.88 -7.17
N ARG A 151 -27.53 -16.52 -8.06
CA ARG A 151 -28.72 -17.27 -7.65
C ARG A 151 -28.27 -18.65 -7.19
N LEU A 152 -28.68 -19.03 -5.99
CA LEU A 152 -28.55 -20.41 -5.52
C LEU A 152 -29.39 -21.33 -6.41
N SER A 153 -28.75 -22.19 -7.19
CA SER A 153 -29.43 -23.28 -7.89
C SER A 153 -29.62 -24.47 -6.96
N ALA A 154 -30.74 -25.18 -7.11
CA ALA A 154 -30.95 -26.42 -6.38
C ALA A 154 -29.91 -27.44 -6.84
N ALA A 155 -29.17 -28.06 -5.91
CA ALA A 155 -28.12 -29.02 -6.25
C ALA A 155 -28.70 -30.22 -7.03
N THR A 156 -28.52 -30.21 -8.35
CA THR A 156 -28.97 -31.31 -9.24
C THR A 156 -27.91 -32.38 -9.46
N ASN A 157 -26.64 -32.02 -9.31
CA ASN A 157 -25.49 -32.86 -9.59
C ASN A 157 -24.75 -33.17 -8.29
N GLY A 158 -24.37 -34.44 -8.10
CA GLY A 158 -23.34 -34.79 -7.12
C GLY A 158 -21.95 -34.36 -7.62
N ALA A 159 -20.91 -34.56 -6.82
CA ALA A 159 -19.54 -34.32 -7.27
C ALA A 159 -19.23 -35.15 -8.53
N GLU A 160 -18.89 -34.46 -9.62
CA GLU A 160 -18.34 -35.07 -10.84
C GLU A 160 -16.81 -35.15 -10.70
N ALA A 161 -16.17 -36.09 -11.40
CA ALA A 161 -14.70 -36.20 -11.34
C ALA A 161 -14.01 -34.92 -11.84
N ILE A 162 -14.60 -34.25 -12.83
CA ILE A 162 -14.28 -32.92 -13.32
C ILE A 162 -15.62 -32.21 -13.55
N GLU A 163 -15.81 -30.98 -13.09
CA GLU A 163 -17.09 -30.29 -13.23
C GLU A 163 -17.46 -29.99 -14.70
N TRP A 164 -18.77 -30.01 -15.00
CA TRP A 164 -19.28 -29.91 -16.37
C TRP A 164 -18.79 -28.63 -17.09
N GLY A 165 -18.67 -27.51 -16.38
CA GLY A 165 -18.23 -26.23 -16.95
C GLY A 165 -16.77 -26.28 -17.43
N VAL A 166 -15.91 -26.89 -16.61
CA VAL A 166 -14.50 -27.15 -16.94
C VAL A 166 -14.39 -28.07 -18.16
N GLN A 167 -15.20 -29.14 -18.22
CA GLN A 167 -15.29 -30.00 -19.41
C GLN A 167 -15.77 -29.25 -20.66
N LYS A 168 -16.80 -28.39 -20.53
CA LYS A 168 -17.48 -27.69 -21.65
C LYS A 168 -16.55 -26.74 -22.41
N ILE A 169 -15.54 -26.18 -21.74
CA ILE A 169 -14.52 -25.29 -22.33
C ILE A 169 -13.24 -26.02 -22.75
N ASN A 170 -13.25 -27.37 -22.78
CA ASN A 170 -12.14 -28.24 -23.17
C ASN A 170 -10.83 -28.09 -22.35
N ALA A 171 -10.88 -27.50 -21.16
CA ALA A 171 -9.71 -27.39 -20.28
C ALA A 171 -9.05 -28.75 -19.94
N PRO A 172 -9.78 -29.84 -19.68
CA PRO A 172 -9.18 -31.16 -19.44
C PRO A 172 -8.36 -31.71 -20.61
N GLN A 173 -8.62 -31.24 -21.84
CA GLN A 173 -7.84 -31.64 -23.00
C GLN A 173 -6.45 -30.97 -23.01
N ILE A 174 -6.30 -29.76 -22.46
CA ILE A 174 -4.97 -29.17 -22.20
C ILE A 174 -4.20 -30.03 -21.21
N TRP A 175 -4.84 -30.42 -20.10
CA TRP A 175 -4.20 -31.24 -19.07
C TRP A 175 -3.73 -32.60 -19.63
N ALA A 176 -4.53 -33.22 -20.50
CA ALA A 176 -4.26 -34.52 -21.08
C ALA A 176 -3.24 -34.50 -22.25
N ASP A 177 -3.38 -33.58 -23.19
CA ASP A 177 -2.59 -33.55 -24.43
C ASP A 177 -1.30 -32.71 -24.29
N LEU A 178 -1.35 -31.62 -23.51
CA LEU A 178 -0.24 -30.67 -23.33
C LEU A 178 0.49 -30.84 -21.99
N GLY A 179 -0.07 -31.59 -21.04
CA GLY A 179 0.60 -31.99 -19.81
C GLY A 179 0.81 -30.87 -18.78
N THR A 180 0.03 -29.79 -18.86
CA THR A 180 0.03 -28.67 -17.93
C THR A 180 -1.36 -28.42 -17.36
N THR A 181 -1.42 -28.00 -16.10
CA THR A 181 -2.64 -27.60 -15.40
C THR A 181 -2.62 -26.15 -14.90
N GLY A 182 -1.71 -25.32 -15.42
CA GLY A 182 -1.60 -23.89 -15.07
C GLY A 182 -0.34 -23.52 -14.28
N GLU A 183 0.63 -24.43 -14.17
CA GLU A 183 1.83 -24.25 -13.36
C GLU A 183 2.62 -22.98 -13.76
N GLY A 184 3.06 -22.21 -12.75
CA GLY A 184 3.81 -20.98 -12.96
C GLY A 184 2.96 -19.73 -13.19
N ALA A 185 1.69 -19.86 -13.54
CA ALA A 185 0.74 -18.74 -13.55
C ALA A 185 0.24 -18.43 -12.13
N VAL A 186 -0.02 -17.16 -11.85
CA VAL A 186 -0.67 -16.66 -10.64
C VAL A 186 -1.97 -15.96 -11.02
N VAL A 187 -3.09 -16.43 -10.46
CA VAL A 187 -4.39 -15.76 -10.55
C VAL A 187 -4.71 -15.00 -9.26
N ALA A 188 -5.56 -13.98 -9.38
CA ALA A 188 -6.12 -13.29 -8.24
C ALA A 188 -7.63 -13.09 -8.39
N ASN A 189 -8.32 -12.86 -7.28
CA ASN A 189 -9.62 -12.19 -7.29
C ASN A 189 -9.57 -10.90 -6.46
N ILE A 190 -10.34 -9.91 -6.91
CA ILE A 190 -10.83 -8.81 -6.06
C ILE A 190 -12.29 -9.14 -5.80
N ASP A 191 -12.60 -9.60 -4.59
CA ASP A 191 -13.88 -10.26 -4.28
C ASP A 191 -14.19 -10.18 -2.78
N THR A 192 -15.06 -11.04 -2.26
CA THR A 192 -15.41 -11.13 -0.83
C THR A 192 -14.33 -11.81 0.03
N GLY A 193 -13.20 -12.18 -0.56
CA GLY A 193 -12.10 -12.91 0.09
C GLY A 193 -12.10 -14.39 -0.28
N VAL A 194 -11.30 -15.22 0.41
CA VAL A 194 -11.20 -16.67 0.15
C VAL A 194 -11.01 -17.45 1.45
N ASP A 195 -11.74 -18.55 1.61
CA ASP A 195 -11.54 -19.58 2.63
C ASP A 195 -10.27 -20.39 2.31
N TYR A 196 -9.10 -19.90 2.70
CA TYR A 196 -7.82 -20.39 2.19
C TYR A 196 -7.44 -21.82 2.58
N ASP A 197 -7.98 -22.33 3.69
CA ASP A 197 -7.76 -23.70 4.15
C ASP A 197 -8.78 -24.71 3.57
N HIS A 198 -9.71 -24.22 2.73
CA HIS A 198 -10.66 -25.06 2.01
C HIS A 198 -9.91 -26.13 1.17
N PRO A 199 -10.25 -27.44 1.31
CA PRO A 199 -9.45 -28.54 0.73
C PRO A 199 -9.17 -28.46 -0.77
N ALA A 200 -10.08 -27.87 -1.55
CA ALA A 200 -9.90 -27.71 -2.99
C ALA A 200 -8.93 -26.58 -3.40
N VAL A 201 -8.67 -25.56 -2.56
CA VAL A 201 -7.85 -24.39 -2.96
C VAL A 201 -6.58 -24.22 -2.12
N ILE A 202 -6.48 -24.90 -0.98
CA ILE A 202 -5.35 -24.79 -0.05
C ILE A 202 -4.00 -25.14 -0.68
N ASN A 203 -3.94 -26.12 -1.60
CA ASN A 203 -2.69 -26.54 -2.25
C ASN A 203 -2.23 -25.52 -3.31
N GLN A 204 -3.17 -24.75 -3.84
CA GLN A 204 -3.01 -23.74 -4.88
C GLN A 204 -2.74 -22.36 -4.28
N TYR A 205 -2.97 -22.14 -2.99
CA TYR A 205 -2.64 -20.89 -2.32
C TYR A 205 -1.13 -20.61 -2.43
N ARG A 206 -0.75 -19.45 -2.97
CA ARG A 206 0.68 -19.11 -3.18
C ARG A 206 1.46 -19.05 -1.87
N GLY A 207 0.78 -18.66 -0.79
CA GLY A 207 1.33 -18.61 0.55
C GLY A 207 1.36 -19.94 1.31
N ASN A 208 0.99 -21.08 0.72
CA ASN A 208 1.11 -22.37 1.38
C ASN A 208 2.56 -22.89 1.29
N LEU A 209 3.27 -22.87 2.43
CA LEU A 209 4.65 -23.35 2.53
C LEU A 209 4.75 -24.89 2.72
N GLY A 210 3.61 -25.57 2.80
CA GLY A 210 3.50 -26.99 3.10
C GLY A 210 3.53 -27.30 4.60
N GLY A 211 3.16 -28.53 4.96
CA GLY A 211 3.19 -29.00 6.35
C GLY A 211 2.25 -28.28 7.33
N GLY A 212 1.29 -27.50 6.83
CA GLY A 212 0.40 -26.65 7.64
C GLY A 212 1.00 -25.30 8.03
N SER A 213 2.11 -24.89 7.40
CA SER A 213 2.71 -23.56 7.54
C SER A 213 2.28 -22.66 6.39
N PHE A 214 1.96 -21.40 6.71
CA PHE A 214 1.51 -20.41 5.74
C PHE A 214 2.30 -19.12 5.88
N ASP A 215 2.46 -18.43 4.75
CA ASP A 215 2.94 -17.07 4.64
C ASP A 215 1.85 -16.23 3.96
N HIS A 216 1.39 -15.19 4.63
CA HIS A 216 0.32 -14.32 4.13
C HIS A 216 0.85 -13.00 3.54
N ASP A 217 2.14 -12.71 3.71
CA ASP A 217 2.80 -11.58 3.07
C ASP A 217 2.73 -11.73 1.55
N PHE A 218 2.46 -10.63 0.83
CA PHE A 218 2.31 -10.60 -0.63
C PHE A 218 1.19 -11.48 -1.22
N ASN A 219 0.39 -12.17 -0.39
CA ASN A 219 -0.56 -13.19 -0.82
C ASN A 219 -2.01 -12.88 -0.42
N TRP A 220 -2.21 -12.01 0.56
CA TRP A 220 -3.52 -11.59 1.06
C TRP A 220 -3.57 -10.09 1.35
N TYR A 221 -4.69 -9.44 0.98
CA TYR A 221 -4.96 -8.06 1.38
C TYR A 221 -6.43 -7.79 1.69
N ASP A 222 -6.67 -7.40 2.94
CA ASP A 222 -7.95 -6.89 3.42
C ASP A 222 -7.83 -5.37 3.67
N PRO A 223 -8.33 -4.51 2.75
CA PRO A 223 -8.30 -3.06 2.91
C PRO A 223 -9.24 -2.57 4.02
N SER A 224 -10.35 -3.28 4.25
CA SER A 224 -11.42 -2.87 5.18
C SER A 224 -11.38 -3.62 6.53
N LYS A 225 -10.36 -4.46 6.75
CA LYS A 225 -10.05 -5.18 8.00
C LYS A 225 -11.22 -6.03 8.55
N ILE A 226 -12.07 -6.53 7.65
CA ILE A 226 -13.25 -7.35 7.96
C ILE A 226 -12.86 -8.75 8.47
N CYS A 227 -11.75 -9.30 8.00
CA CYS A 227 -11.16 -10.57 8.46
C CYS A 227 -10.33 -10.42 9.75
N GLY A 228 -10.23 -9.20 10.29
CA GLY A 228 -9.54 -8.90 11.54
C GLY A 228 -8.75 -7.59 11.46
N ASN A 229 -8.50 -6.98 12.61
CA ASN A 229 -7.60 -5.84 12.76
C ASN A 229 -6.58 -6.14 13.89
N PRO A 230 -5.31 -6.47 13.58
CA PRO A 230 -4.75 -6.68 12.25
C PRO A 230 -5.38 -7.87 11.51
N SER A 231 -5.38 -7.83 10.18
CA SER A 231 -5.82 -8.96 9.35
C SER A 231 -4.67 -9.97 9.28
N VAL A 232 -4.86 -11.18 9.83
CA VAL A 232 -3.77 -12.16 10.02
C VAL A 232 -3.75 -13.31 9.00
N ALA A 233 -4.85 -13.54 8.27
CA ALA A 233 -4.98 -14.59 7.26
C ALA A 233 -6.16 -14.25 6.32
N PRO A 234 -6.24 -14.87 5.12
CA PRO A 234 -7.44 -14.82 4.29
C PRO A 234 -8.68 -15.29 5.02
N CYS A 235 -9.81 -14.64 4.74
CA CYS A 235 -11.12 -15.15 5.08
C CYS A 235 -12.13 -14.76 4.00
N ASP A 236 -13.27 -15.42 3.97
CA ASP A 236 -14.46 -14.99 3.24
C ASP A 236 -15.64 -14.97 4.21
N ASN A 237 -16.48 -13.94 4.13
CA ASN A 237 -17.69 -13.78 4.95
C ASN A 237 -19.00 -13.89 4.13
N ASN A 238 -18.92 -14.18 2.84
CA ASN A 238 -20.04 -14.25 1.90
C ASN A 238 -20.18 -15.63 1.21
N ASN A 239 -19.05 -16.32 0.94
CA ASN A 239 -18.86 -17.52 0.09
C ASN A 239 -18.58 -17.21 -1.39
N HIS A 240 -18.82 -15.98 -1.85
CA HIS A 240 -18.72 -15.63 -3.27
C HIS A 240 -17.28 -15.74 -3.79
N GLY A 241 -16.31 -15.11 -3.11
CA GLY A 241 -14.92 -15.16 -3.51
C GLY A 241 -14.27 -16.54 -3.36
N THR A 242 -14.68 -17.34 -2.36
CA THR A 242 -14.30 -18.76 -2.28
C THR A 242 -14.85 -19.57 -3.47
N HIS A 243 -16.04 -19.23 -3.98
CA HIS A 243 -16.65 -19.89 -5.14
C HIS A 243 -15.93 -19.51 -6.44
N THR A 244 -15.66 -18.22 -6.66
CA THR A 244 -14.93 -17.74 -7.85
C THR A 244 -13.50 -18.27 -7.90
N MET A 245 -12.80 -18.31 -6.76
CA MET A 245 -11.45 -18.89 -6.66
C MET A 245 -11.46 -20.40 -6.94
N GLY A 246 -12.44 -21.14 -6.40
CA GLY A 246 -12.60 -22.57 -6.69
C GLY A 246 -12.78 -22.86 -8.17
N THR A 247 -13.54 -22.05 -8.92
CA THR A 247 -13.71 -22.23 -10.36
C THR A 247 -12.43 -21.91 -11.16
N MET A 248 -11.56 -21.05 -10.65
CA MET A 248 -10.24 -20.82 -11.27
C MET A 248 -9.29 -22.00 -11.04
N VAL A 249 -9.11 -22.47 -9.80
CA VAL A 249 -7.97 -23.34 -9.42
C VAL A 249 -8.31 -24.56 -8.55
N GLY A 250 -9.58 -24.81 -8.23
CA GLY A 250 -9.93 -25.81 -7.23
C GLY A 250 -9.71 -27.28 -7.64
N ASP A 251 -8.83 -27.98 -6.93
CA ASP A 251 -8.65 -29.44 -6.97
C ASP A 251 -8.24 -29.95 -5.57
N ASP A 252 -9.03 -30.87 -5.01
CA ASP A 252 -8.77 -31.53 -3.72
C ASP A 252 -7.83 -32.75 -3.82
N GLY A 253 -7.34 -33.07 -5.01
CA GLY A 253 -6.53 -34.26 -5.30
C GLY A 253 -7.35 -35.57 -5.26
N GLY A 254 -8.68 -35.47 -5.26
CA GLY A 254 -9.60 -36.57 -5.04
C GLY A 254 -10.76 -36.58 -6.04
N SER A 255 -11.93 -36.10 -5.62
CA SER A 255 -13.17 -36.16 -6.40
C SER A 255 -13.79 -34.79 -6.67
N ASN A 256 -13.07 -33.70 -6.39
CA ASN A 256 -13.57 -32.33 -6.59
C ASN A 256 -12.59 -31.53 -7.45
N GLN A 257 -12.46 -31.89 -8.73
CA GLN A 257 -11.76 -31.07 -9.73
C GLN A 257 -12.74 -30.03 -10.29
N ILE A 258 -12.90 -28.94 -9.55
CA ILE A 258 -13.85 -27.84 -9.79
C ILE A 258 -13.22 -26.68 -10.58
N GLY A 259 -11.89 -26.62 -10.63
CA GLY A 259 -11.11 -25.55 -11.23
C GLY A 259 -10.66 -25.81 -12.66
N VAL A 260 -10.48 -24.73 -13.43
CA VAL A 260 -9.97 -24.77 -14.80
C VAL A 260 -8.45 -24.91 -14.87
N ALA A 261 -7.72 -24.31 -13.94
CA ALA A 261 -6.26 -24.32 -13.86
C ALA A 261 -5.75 -24.77 -12.47
N PRO A 262 -5.92 -26.07 -12.10
CA PRO A 262 -5.63 -26.54 -10.74
C PRO A 262 -4.14 -26.57 -10.35
N GLY A 263 -3.22 -26.36 -11.31
CA GLY A 263 -1.79 -26.19 -11.07
C GLY A 263 -1.34 -24.73 -10.92
N ALA A 264 -2.21 -23.76 -11.23
CA ALA A 264 -1.92 -22.35 -11.01
C ALA A 264 -1.88 -22.01 -9.52
N LYS A 265 -1.18 -20.92 -9.17
CA LYS A 265 -1.18 -20.37 -7.81
C LYS A 265 -2.17 -19.22 -7.68
N TRP A 266 -2.67 -18.99 -6.46
CA TRP A 266 -3.58 -17.88 -6.20
C TRP A 266 -3.17 -16.97 -5.05
N ILE A 267 -3.58 -15.71 -5.20
CA ILE A 267 -3.61 -14.65 -4.17
C ILE A 267 -5.00 -14.00 -4.16
N ALA A 268 -5.35 -13.23 -3.13
CA ALA A 268 -6.67 -12.62 -3.06
C ALA A 268 -6.64 -11.25 -2.37
N SER A 269 -7.52 -10.35 -2.82
CA SER A 269 -7.84 -9.12 -2.10
C SER A 269 -9.33 -9.00 -1.82
N LYS A 270 -9.68 -8.67 -0.57
CA LYS A 270 -11.05 -8.45 -0.12
C LYS A 270 -11.55 -7.05 -0.49
N GLY A 271 -11.66 -6.79 -1.80
CA GLY A 271 -12.21 -5.54 -2.32
C GLY A 271 -13.71 -5.35 -2.07
N CYS A 272 -14.40 -6.41 -1.63
CA CYS A 272 -15.81 -6.37 -1.24
C CYS A 272 -15.99 -6.75 0.24
N GLU A 273 -16.47 -5.83 1.06
CA GLU A 273 -16.62 -6.03 2.50
C GLU A 273 -17.64 -7.12 2.84
N SER A 274 -18.71 -7.23 2.05
CA SER A 274 -19.74 -8.26 2.20
C SER A 274 -20.42 -8.55 0.85
N GLY A 275 -21.57 -7.96 0.55
CA GLY A 275 -22.17 -7.90 -0.79
C GLY A 275 -21.91 -6.57 -1.51
N SER A 276 -21.52 -5.53 -0.76
CA SER A 276 -21.02 -4.25 -1.29
C SER A 276 -19.50 -4.27 -1.44
N CYS A 277 -19.01 -3.44 -2.35
CA CYS A 277 -17.61 -3.17 -2.59
C CYS A 277 -17.41 -1.65 -2.58
N SER A 278 -16.83 -1.11 -1.50
CA SER A 278 -16.58 0.33 -1.38
C SER A 278 -15.52 0.82 -2.37
N THR A 279 -15.60 2.08 -2.79
CA THR A 279 -14.59 2.65 -3.71
C THR A 279 -13.20 2.64 -3.11
N ASN A 280 -13.11 2.87 -1.79
CA ASN A 280 -11.84 2.79 -1.08
C ASN A 280 -11.25 1.38 -1.11
N ALA A 281 -12.04 0.35 -0.79
CA ALA A 281 -11.58 -1.03 -0.84
C ALA A 281 -11.11 -1.42 -2.25
N LEU A 282 -11.91 -1.11 -3.28
CA LEU A 282 -11.58 -1.45 -4.67
C LEU A 282 -10.33 -0.71 -5.19
N LEU A 283 -10.17 0.58 -4.91
CA LEU A 283 -8.96 1.31 -5.32
C LEU A 283 -7.70 0.77 -4.63
N LYS A 284 -7.74 0.52 -3.31
CA LYS A 284 -6.62 -0.10 -2.60
C LYS A 284 -6.34 -1.53 -3.08
N SER A 285 -7.37 -2.31 -3.42
CA SER A 285 -7.21 -3.62 -4.04
C SER A 285 -6.50 -3.52 -5.40
N PHE A 286 -6.83 -2.56 -6.26
CA PHE A 286 -6.11 -2.38 -7.53
C PHE A 286 -4.64 -2.00 -7.33
N GLU A 287 -4.34 -1.15 -6.33
CA GLU A 287 -2.96 -0.79 -5.97
C GLU A 287 -2.15 -1.99 -5.50
N TRP A 288 -2.72 -2.77 -4.58
CA TRP A 288 -2.11 -4.00 -4.08
C TRP A 288 -1.97 -5.06 -5.18
N ILE A 289 -2.88 -5.12 -6.16
CA ILE A 289 -2.76 -6.05 -7.29
C ILE A 289 -1.57 -5.68 -8.20
N ILE A 290 -1.25 -4.39 -8.41
CA ILE A 290 -0.05 -3.99 -9.18
C ILE A 290 1.24 -4.28 -8.41
N ALA A 291 1.26 -4.06 -7.10
CA ALA A 291 2.41 -4.36 -6.25
C ALA A 291 1.95 -4.90 -4.89
N PRO A 292 1.85 -6.23 -4.72
CA PRO A 292 1.50 -6.82 -3.44
C PRO A 292 2.51 -6.43 -2.35
N CYS A 293 2.00 -6.26 -1.14
CA CYS A 293 2.76 -5.83 0.03
C CYS A 293 2.75 -6.91 1.12
N PRO A 294 3.67 -6.84 2.11
CA PRO A 294 3.57 -7.62 3.34
C PRO A 294 2.24 -7.39 4.08
N LEU A 295 1.89 -8.31 4.96
CA LEU A 295 0.59 -8.33 5.60
C LEU A 295 0.39 -7.10 6.52
N ASN A 296 -0.74 -6.41 6.34
CA ASN A 296 -1.07 -5.14 7.01
C ASN A 296 -0.18 -3.94 6.64
N VAL A 297 0.65 -4.05 5.60
CA VAL A 297 1.27 -2.89 4.94
C VAL A 297 0.28 -2.32 3.91
N GLU A 298 0.16 -1.00 3.84
CA GLU A 298 -0.70 -0.33 2.87
C GLU A 298 0.04 -0.13 1.53
N PRO A 299 -0.67 -0.17 0.38
CA PRO A 299 -0.05 -0.03 -0.93
C PRO A 299 0.72 1.29 -1.12
N GLY A 300 1.85 1.23 -1.84
CA GLY A 300 2.75 2.37 -2.07
C GLY A 300 3.92 2.49 -1.08
N ASP A 301 3.97 1.58 -0.10
CA ASP A 301 5.11 1.40 0.80
C ASP A 301 6.35 0.82 0.06
N PRO A 302 7.60 1.16 0.46
CA PRO A 302 8.81 0.61 -0.15
C PRO A 302 9.00 -0.91 -0.02
N SER A 303 8.25 -1.60 0.85
CA SER A 303 8.30 -3.06 1.00
C SER A 303 7.36 -3.83 0.04
N CYS A 304 6.49 -3.14 -0.71
CA CYS A 304 5.66 -3.75 -1.75
C CYS A 304 6.50 -4.14 -2.97
N ASP A 305 6.18 -5.27 -3.62
CA ASP A 305 6.95 -5.83 -4.73
C ASP A 305 6.08 -6.07 -5.99
N PRO A 306 6.26 -5.29 -7.08
CA PRO A 306 5.53 -5.50 -8.33
C PRO A 306 5.91 -6.80 -9.07
N ASN A 307 6.96 -7.51 -8.67
CA ASN A 307 7.25 -8.87 -9.17
C ASN A 307 6.35 -9.93 -8.50
N MET A 308 5.68 -9.59 -7.40
CA MET A 308 4.73 -10.48 -6.72
C MET A 308 3.30 -10.34 -7.27
N ARG A 309 3.03 -9.48 -8.26
CA ARG A 309 1.69 -9.30 -8.85
C ARG A 309 1.16 -10.57 -9.55
N PRO A 310 -0.16 -10.71 -9.77
CA PRO A 310 -0.72 -11.84 -10.50
C PRO A 310 -0.63 -11.61 -12.02
N ASN A 311 -0.77 -12.67 -12.81
CA ASN A 311 -0.91 -12.55 -14.27
C ASN A 311 -2.36 -12.25 -14.71
N VAL A 312 -3.34 -12.65 -13.89
CA VAL A 312 -4.78 -12.49 -14.16
C VAL A 312 -5.49 -12.04 -12.88
N VAL A 313 -6.41 -11.08 -12.99
CA VAL A 313 -7.31 -10.69 -11.89
C VAL A 313 -8.77 -10.86 -12.31
N ASN A 314 -9.50 -11.68 -11.58
CA ASN A 314 -10.94 -11.90 -11.73
C ASN A 314 -11.74 -10.93 -10.85
N ASN A 315 -12.69 -10.24 -11.47
CA ASN A 315 -13.55 -9.25 -10.82
C ASN A 315 -15.01 -9.64 -11.07
N SER A 316 -15.65 -10.24 -10.07
CA SER A 316 -17.04 -10.71 -10.14
C SER A 316 -18.00 -9.79 -9.38
N TRP A 317 -17.78 -8.49 -9.57
CA TRP A 317 -18.54 -7.37 -9.03
C TRP A 317 -18.76 -6.32 -10.13
N GLY A 318 -19.76 -5.46 -9.95
CA GLY A 318 -20.18 -4.52 -10.97
C GLY A 318 -21.12 -3.43 -10.47
N SER A 319 -21.56 -2.62 -11.42
CA SER A 319 -22.61 -1.62 -11.29
C SER A 319 -23.35 -1.50 -12.63
N SER A 320 -24.35 -0.62 -12.74
CA SER A 320 -24.94 -0.28 -14.05
C SER A 320 -23.88 0.24 -15.02
N GLY A 321 -23.97 -0.13 -16.30
CA GLY A 321 -23.07 0.36 -17.34
C GLY A 321 -23.01 1.89 -17.41
N GLY A 322 -21.88 2.41 -17.87
CA GLY A 322 -21.67 3.84 -18.10
C GLY A 322 -20.89 4.55 -17.00
N ASN A 323 -20.43 3.85 -15.97
CA ASN A 323 -19.59 4.42 -14.91
C ASN A 323 -18.11 4.27 -15.26
N THR A 324 -17.32 5.35 -15.25
CA THR A 324 -15.90 5.33 -15.64
C THR A 324 -14.90 5.36 -14.47
N THR A 325 -15.35 5.22 -13.23
CA THR A 325 -14.55 5.47 -12.00
C THR A 325 -13.27 4.63 -11.94
N TYR A 326 -13.29 3.38 -12.44
CA TYR A 326 -12.11 2.49 -12.47
C TYR A 326 -11.40 2.41 -13.84
N LEU A 327 -11.77 3.22 -14.83
CA LEU A 327 -11.22 3.10 -16.19
C LEU A 327 -9.68 3.23 -16.20
N THR A 328 -9.16 4.24 -15.52
CA THR A 328 -7.70 4.44 -15.37
C THR A 328 -7.04 3.31 -14.59
N SER A 329 -7.69 2.74 -13.57
CA SER A 329 -7.17 1.60 -12.83
C SER A 329 -7.05 0.35 -13.70
N VAL A 330 -8.05 0.07 -14.54
CA VAL A 330 -8.02 -1.05 -15.50
C VAL A 330 -6.96 -0.82 -16.59
N GLN A 331 -6.84 0.40 -17.13
CA GLN A 331 -5.76 0.77 -18.05
C GLN A 331 -4.37 0.50 -17.45
N ASN A 332 -4.17 0.82 -16.17
CA ASN A 332 -2.89 0.63 -15.49
C ASN A 332 -2.61 -0.83 -15.11
N LEU A 333 -3.64 -1.64 -14.84
CA LEU A 333 -3.51 -3.11 -14.79
C LEU A 333 -3.01 -3.68 -16.13
N ARG A 334 -3.60 -3.23 -17.25
CA ARG A 334 -3.18 -3.66 -18.59
C ARG A 334 -1.72 -3.30 -18.86
N ALA A 335 -1.32 -2.07 -18.54
CA ALA A 335 0.05 -1.61 -18.72
C ALA A 335 1.08 -2.47 -17.95
N ALA A 336 0.69 -3.01 -16.80
CA ALA A 336 1.47 -3.95 -15.98
C ALA A 336 1.39 -5.42 -16.43
N GLU A 337 0.71 -5.75 -17.53
CA GLU A 337 0.38 -7.11 -17.97
C GLU A 337 -0.32 -7.97 -16.91
N VAL A 338 -1.34 -7.38 -16.26
CA VAL A 338 -2.33 -8.10 -15.45
C VAL A 338 -3.64 -8.16 -16.24
N PHE A 339 -4.08 -9.36 -16.63
CA PHE A 339 -5.29 -9.55 -17.43
C PHE A 339 -6.56 -9.16 -16.62
N PRO A 340 -7.35 -8.16 -17.05
CA PRO A 340 -8.50 -7.67 -16.30
C PRO A 340 -9.79 -8.39 -16.70
N ALA A 341 -10.07 -9.54 -16.07
CA ALA A 341 -11.31 -10.28 -16.28
C ALA A 341 -12.44 -9.71 -15.42
N PHE A 342 -13.59 -9.40 -16.04
CA PHE A 342 -14.77 -8.85 -15.40
C PHE A 342 -16.05 -9.61 -15.77
N SER A 343 -16.92 -9.86 -14.81
CA SER A 343 -18.25 -10.39 -15.11
C SER A 343 -19.11 -9.33 -15.83
N ALA A 344 -19.90 -9.73 -16.84
CA ALA A 344 -20.71 -8.77 -17.61
C ALA A 344 -21.94 -8.21 -16.86
N GLY A 345 -22.34 -8.85 -15.75
CA GLY A 345 -23.47 -8.48 -14.90
C GLY A 345 -24.71 -9.37 -15.09
N ASN A 346 -25.59 -9.36 -14.09
CA ASN A 346 -26.79 -10.22 -14.00
C ASN A 346 -28.11 -9.48 -14.31
N SER A 347 -28.06 -8.38 -15.08
CA SER A 347 -29.19 -7.49 -15.40
C SER A 347 -29.84 -7.72 -16.78
N GLY A 348 -29.56 -8.85 -17.43
CA GLY A 348 -30.22 -9.28 -18.68
C GLY A 348 -31.73 -9.54 -18.53
N PRO A 349 -32.48 -9.72 -19.64
CA PRO A 349 -32.00 -9.96 -21.01
C PRO A 349 -32.08 -8.72 -21.93
N GLY A 350 -32.21 -7.50 -21.38
CA GLY A 350 -32.24 -6.26 -22.18
C GLY A 350 -30.93 -6.03 -22.95
N ALA A 351 -30.98 -5.26 -24.04
CA ALA A 351 -29.77 -4.76 -24.70
C ALA A 351 -29.20 -3.56 -23.94
N GLY A 352 -27.88 -3.41 -23.92
CA GLY A 352 -27.19 -2.35 -23.17
C GLY A 352 -27.31 -2.52 -21.65
N THR A 353 -27.38 -3.76 -21.15
CA THR A 353 -27.43 -4.07 -19.72
C THR A 353 -26.09 -4.51 -19.13
N VAL A 354 -25.05 -4.61 -19.97
CA VAL A 354 -23.67 -4.85 -19.52
C VAL A 354 -23.25 -3.79 -18.49
N GLY A 355 -22.71 -4.26 -17.37
CA GLY A 355 -22.30 -3.42 -16.25
C GLY A 355 -20.86 -2.93 -16.36
N SER A 356 -20.56 -1.78 -15.76
CA SER A 356 -19.18 -1.32 -15.56
C SER A 356 -18.58 -2.02 -14.33
N PRO A 357 -17.28 -2.40 -14.33
CA PRO A 357 -16.27 -2.16 -15.36
C PRO A 357 -16.28 -3.11 -16.58
N GLY A 358 -17.13 -4.14 -16.60
CA GLY A 358 -17.17 -5.14 -17.69
C GLY A 358 -17.55 -4.59 -19.07
N ASP A 359 -18.08 -3.37 -19.15
CA ASP A 359 -18.41 -2.67 -20.40
C ASP A 359 -17.27 -1.80 -20.98
N TYR A 360 -16.11 -1.70 -20.32
CA TYR A 360 -14.95 -0.96 -20.83
C TYR A 360 -14.30 -1.67 -22.02
N ALA A 361 -13.67 -0.93 -22.95
CA ALA A 361 -12.84 -1.52 -24.00
C ALA A 361 -11.64 -2.29 -23.40
N GLU A 362 -11.11 -1.77 -22.29
CA GLU A 362 -9.93 -2.26 -21.58
C GLU A 362 -10.20 -3.42 -20.62
N SER A 363 -11.46 -3.69 -20.30
CA SER A 363 -11.87 -4.88 -19.52
C SER A 363 -12.22 -6.03 -20.47
N PHE A 364 -11.85 -7.25 -20.11
CA PHE A 364 -12.40 -8.44 -20.76
C PHE A 364 -13.66 -8.86 -20.00
N GLY A 365 -14.84 -8.62 -20.59
CA GLY A 365 -16.16 -8.85 -20.02
C GLY A 365 -16.75 -10.21 -20.39
N ILE A 366 -17.24 -10.98 -19.42
CA ILE A 366 -17.69 -12.37 -19.63
C ILE A 366 -19.20 -12.56 -19.37
N GLY A 367 -19.90 -13.10 -20.38
CA GLY A 367 -21.31 -13.52 -20.30
C GLY A 367 -21.50 -14.96 -19.82
N ALA A 368 -22.71 -15.30 -19.36
CA ALA A 368 -23.02 -16.61 -18.77
C ALA A 368 -23.88 -17.50 -19.68
N THR A 369 -23.44 -18.74 -19.95
CA THR A 369 -24.21 -19.79 -20.63
C THR A 369 -24.59 -20.96 -19.72
N ASP A 370 -25.64 -21.69 -20.09
CA ASP A 370 -25.99 -22.97 -19.51
C ASP A 370 -25.27 -24.16 -20.20
N ILE A 371 -25.50 -25.37 -19.69
CA ILE A 371 -24.93 -26.62 -20.23
C ILE A 371 -25.31 -26.91 -21.69
N ASN A 372 -26.40 -26.34 -22.18
CA ASN A 372 -26.91 -26.48 -23.55
C ASN A 372 -26.42 -25.37 -24.49
N ASP A 373 -25.46 -24.54 -24.05
CA ASP A 373 -24.98 -23.34 -24.75
C ASP A 373 -26.04 -22.25 -24.93
N VAL A 374 -27.11 -22.26 -24.14
CA VAL A 374 -28.11 -21.20 -24.14
C VAL A 374 -27.61 -20.06 -23.24
N ILE A 375 -27.57 -18.84 -23.75
CA ILE A 375 -27.27 -17.65 -22.94
C ILE A 375 -28.26 -17.55 -21.76
N ALA A 376 -27.74 -17.39 -20.56
CA ALA A 376 -28.55 -17.27 -19.36
C ALA A 376 -29.46 -16.04 -19.49
N THR A 377 -30.73 -16.16 -19.07
CA THR A 377 -31.69 -15.04 -19.21
C THR A 377 -31.28 -13.82 -18.39
N PHE A 378 -30.56 -14.02 -17.27
CA PHE A 378 -30.01 -12.94 -16.46
C PHE A 378 -28.70 -12.37 -17.03
N SER A 379 -27.99 -13.06 -17.94
CA SER A 379 -26.70 -12.57 -18.43
C SER A 379 -26.91 -11.24 -19.13
N SER A 380 -26.21 -10.21 -18.63
CA SER A 380 -26.20 -8.89 -19.23
C SER A 380 -25.58 -8.91 -20.62
N ARG A 381 -25.95 -7.90 -21.43
CA ARG A 381 -25.76 -7.88 -22.88
C ARG A 381 -25.33 -6.51 -23.35
N GLY A 382 -24.56 -6.49 -24.43
CA GLY A 382 -24.16 -5.26 -25.10
C GLY A 382 -25.29 -4.59 -25.89
N PRO A 383 -24.97 -3.54 -26.66
CA PRO A 383 -23.64 -2.93 -26.78
C PRO A 383 -23.12 -2.34 -25.45
N SER A 384 -21.81 -2.11 -25.35
CA SER A 384 -21.25 -1.28 -24.26
C SER A 384 -21.95 0.08 -24.25
N THR A 385 -22.33 0.56 -23.07
CA THR A 385 -23.00 1.86 -22.94
C THR A 385 -22.02 3.04 -23.09
N LEU A 386 -20.72 2.78 -22.96
CA LEU A 386 -19.64 3.75 -23.11
C LEU A 386 -19.12 3.84 -24.55
N THR A 387 -18.82 2.69 -25.18
CA THR A 387 -18.11 2.64 -26.48
C THR A 387 -18.99 2.16 -27.63
N ASN A 388 -20.19 1.65 -27.35
CA ASN A 388 -21.07 0.95 -28.29
C ASN A 388 -20.46 -0.33 -28.92
N GLU A 389 -19.35 -0.83 -28.35
CA GLU A 389 -18.67 -2.05 -28.80
C GLU A 389 -19.42 -3.32 -28.41
N ILE A 390 -18.97 -4.45 -28.96
CA ILE A 390 -19.51 -5.77 -28.64
C ILE A 390 -19.02 -6.16 -27.24
N LYS A 391 -19.99 -6.23 -26.32
CA LYS A 391 -19.86 -6.81 -25.00
C LYS A 391 -21.03 -7.81 -24.77
N PRO A 392 -20.87 -8.86 -23.96
CA PRO A 392 -19.60 -9.35 -23.41
C PRO A 392 -18.59 -9.67 -24.52
N ASP A 393 -17.30 -9.78 -24.21
CA ASP A 393 -16.28 -10.14 -25.19
C ASP A 393 -16.39 -11.61 -25.59
N VAL A 394 -16.68 -12.47 -24.60
CA VAL A 394 -16.94 -13.91 -24.76
C VAL A 394 -17.97 -14.36 -23.72
N SER A 395 -18.44 -15.61 -23.84
CA SER A 395 -19.25 -16.27 -22.82
C SER A 395 -18.56 -17.51 -22.25
N ALA A 396 -18.97 -17.91 -21.06
CA ALA A 396 -18.50 -19.11 -20.38
C ALA A 396 -19.61 -19.74 -19.52
N PRO A 397 -19.44 -20.99 -19.06
CA PRO A 397 -20.35 -21.66 -18.13
C PRO A 397 -20.67 -20.82 -16.89
N GLY A 398 -21.94 -20.47 -16.69
CA GLY A 398 -22.38 -19.58 -15.59
C GLY A 398 -23.75 -19.91 -15.01
N VAL A 399 -24.31 -21.09 -15.27
CA VAL A 399 -25.58 -21.57 -14.70
C VAL A 399 -25.36 -22.95 -14.10
N ASN A 400 -25.75 -23.18 -12.85
CA ASN A 400 -25.54 -24.42 -12.12
C ASN A 400 -24.06 -24.81 -12.05
N VAL A 401 -23.19 -23.84 -11.76
CA VAL A 401 -21.75 -24.04 -11.58
C VAL A 401 -21.48 -24.44 -10.14
N ARG A 402 -21.00 -25.67 -9.94
CA ARG A 402 -20.57 -26.17 -8.63
C ARG A 402 -19.13 -25.74 -8.35
N SER A 403 -18.90 -25.17 -7.18
CA SER A 403 -17.56 -24.77 -6.71
C SER A 403 -17.50 -24.81 -5.18
N SER A 404 -16.34 -24.46 -4.61
CA SER A 404 -16.09 -24.36 -3.17
C SER A 404 -16.89 -23.25 -2.50
N ILE A 405 -17.27 -23.45 -1.24
CA ILE A 405 -17.82 -22.44 -0.33
C ILE A 405 -17.24 -22.65 1.07
N ASN A 406 -17.41 -21.66 1.96
CA ASN A 406 -16.67 -21.58 3.20
C ASN A 406 -16.95 -22.76 4.15
N GLY A 407 -15.96 -23.13 4.95
CA GLY A 407 -16.02 -24.26 5.88
C GLY A 407 -15.85 -25.62 5.20
N GLY A 408 -15.11 -25.69 4.08
CA GLY A 408 -14.87 -26.94 3.34
C GLY A 408 -16.08 -27.44 2.52
N GLY A 409 -17.06 -26.57 2.22
CA GLY A 409 -18.31 -26.93 1.57
C GLY A 409 -18.29 -26.76 0.04
N TYR A 410 -19.36 -27.20 -0.63
CA TYR A 410 -19.55 -26.98 -2.07
C TYR A 410 -20.99 -26.59 -2.38
N ALA A 411 -21.21 -25.68 -3.33
CA ALA A 411 -22.54 -25.24 -3.73
C ALA A 411 -22.64 -24.89 -5.23
N ASN A 412 -23.86 -24.91 -5.75
CA ASN A 412 -24.21 -24.61 -7.14
C ASN A 412 -24.76 -23.18 -7.23
N PHE A 413 -24.06 -22.32 -7.96
CA PHE A 413 -24.41 -20.91 -8.17
C PHE A 413 -24.66 -20.62 -9.66
N ASP A 414 -25.56 -19.66 -9.92
CA ASP A 414 -25.83 -19.11 -11.26
C ASP A 414 -25.46 -17.61 -11.28
N GLY A 415 -24.62 -17.18 -12.22
CA GLY A 415 -24.23 -15.79 -12.40
C GLY A 415 -23.11 -15.60 -13.44
N THR A 416 -22.97 -14.40 -14.01
CA THR A 416 -21.75 -14.03 -14.76
C THR A 416 -20.50 -14.12 -13.90
N SER A 417 -20.65 -13.96 -12.58
CA SER A 417 -19.64 -14.21 -11.55
C SER A 417 -19.03 -15.61 -11.57
N MET A 418 -19.76 -16.62 -12.06
CA MET A 418 -19.26 -17.98 -12.21
C MET A 418 -18.69 -18.23 -13.62
N ALA A 419 -19.08 -17.42 -14.60
CA ALA A 419 -18.55 -17.47 -15.96
C ALA A 419 -17.16 -16.81 -16.08
N SER A 420 -16.97 -15.64 -15.46
CA SER A 420 -15.69 -14.92 -15.42
C SER A 420 -14.49 -15.78 -14.97
N PRO A 421 -14.53 -16.51 -13.83
CA PRO A 421 -13.41 -17.32 -13.37
C PRO A 421 -13.08 -18.51 -14.29
N HIS A 422 -14.03 -19.03 -15.08
CA HIS A 422 -13.69 -20.02 -16.11
C HIS A 422 -12.73 -19.44 -17.16
N VAL A 423 -12.92 -18.18 -17.55
CA VAL A 423 -12.02 -17.47 -18.48
C VAL A 423 -10.70 -17.14 -17.81
N SER A 424 -10.70 -16.68 -16.55
CA SER A 424 -9.46 -16.42 -15.82
C SER A 424 -8.56 -17.65 -15.66
N GLY A 425 -9.15 -18.82 -15.34
CA GLY A 425 -8.42 -20.08 -15.34
C GLY A 425 -7.96 -20.50 -16.74
N CYS A 426 -8.76 -20.24 -17.79
CA CYS A 426 -8.37 -20.48 -19.18
C CYS A 426 -7.11 -19.68 -19.56
N VAL A 427 -7.05 -18.39 -19.19
CA VAL A 427 -5.86 -17.53 -19.39
C VAL A 427 -4.65 -18.07 -18.60
N ALA A 428 -4.85 -18.55 -17.37
CA ALA A 428 -3.78 -19.17 -16.59
C ALA A 428 -3.21 -20.45 -17.25
N LEU A 429 -4.04 -21.27 -17.90
CA LEU A 429 -3.56 -22.38 -18.73
C LEU A 429 -2.73 -21.89 -19.92
N LEU A 430 -3.20 -20.87 -20.65
CA LEU A 430 -2.49 -20.30 -21.80
C LEU A 430 -1.13 -19.70 -21.39
N MET A 431 -1.06 -19.03 -20.24
CA MET A 431 0.18 -18.45 -19.68
C MET A 431 1.13 -19.51 -19.12
N SER A 432 0.63 -20.67 -18.69
CA SER A 432 1.51 -21.80 -18.35
C SER A 432 2.14 -22.42 -19.60
N ILE A 433 1.42 -22.41 -20.73
CA ILE A 433 1.95 -22.87 -22.04
C ILE A 433 2.94 -21.85 -22.63
N ASP A 434 2.64 -20.54 -22.60
CA ASP A 434 3.60 -19.46 -22.91
C ASP A 434 3.70 -18.46 -21.76
N PRO A 435 4.75 -18.56 -20.92
CA PRO A 435 4.99 -17.60 -19.83
C PRO A 435 5.27 -16.15 -20.25
N ASN A 436 5.35 -15.86 -21.56
CA ASN A 436 5.51 -14.51 -22.11
C ASN A 436 4.27 -14.08 -22.90
N LEU A 437 3.14 -14.76 -22.71
CA LEU A 437 1.89 -14.43 -23.38
C LEU A 437 1.37 -13.07 -22.89
N SER A 438 1.44 -12.06 -23.74
CA SER A 438 0.84 -10.76 -23.44
C SER A 438 -0.68 -10.86 -23.34
N ILE A 439 -1.28 -10.00 -22.53
CA ILE A 439 -2.73 -10.03 -22.29
C ILE A 439 -3.53 -9.81 -23.59
N ASP A 440 -3.07 -8.92 -24.47
CA ASP A 440 -3.70 -8.68 -25.78
C ASP A 440 -3.70 -9.94 -26.65
N MET A 441 -2.62 -10.75 -26.61
CA MET A 441 -2.57 -12.02 -27.31
C MET A 441 -3.56 -13.02 -26.71
N ALA A 442 -3.65 -13.10 -25.37
CA ALA A 442 -4.61 -13.96 -24.68
C ALA A 442 -6.07 -13.58 -25.03
N GLU A 443 -6.40 -12.28 -25.07
CA GLU A 443 -7.72 -11.80 -25.49
C GLU A 443 -8.05 -12.18 -26.92
N ASN A 444 -7.12 -12.01 -27.86
CA ASN A 444 -7.32 -12.40 -29.25
C ASN A 444 -7.50 -13.91 -29.41
N LEU A 445 -6.66 -14.73 -28.74
CA LEU A 445 -6.79 -16.18 -28.75
C LEU A 445 -8.17 -16.65 -28.24
N LEU A 446 -8.65 -16.06 -27.14
CA LEU A 446 -9.97 -16.37 -26.58
C LEU A 446 -11.14 -15.96 -27.49
N ARG A 447 -11.00 -14.84 -28.23
CA ARG A 447 -12.01 -14.37 -29.20
C ARG A 447 -12.01 -15.22 -30.47
N ASP A 448 -10.83 -15.46 -31.05
CA ASP A 448 -10.65 -16.13 -32.34
C ASP A 448 -10.82 -17.66 -32.24
N SER A 449 -10.70 -18.24 -31.04
CA SER A 449 -10.99 -19.67 -30.78
C SER A 449 -12.41 -19.93 -30.29
N ALA A 450 -13.19 -18.89 -30.01
CA ALA A 450 -14.52 -19.05 -29.42
C ALA A 450 -15.45 -19.87 -30.32
N VAL A 451 -16.27 -20.72 -29.69
CA VAL A 451 -17.38 -21.39 -30.37
C VAL A 451 -18.48 -20.37 -30.58
N ASP A 452 -18.61 -19.92 -31.83
CA ASP A 452 -19.67 -19.01 -32.31
C ASP A 452 -21.07 -19.56 -31.95
N LEU A 453 -21.88 -18.72 -31.31
CA LEU A 453 -23.20 -19.05 -30.77
C LEU A 453 -24.15 -17.87 -30.98
N GLY A 454 -25.44 -18.17 -31.18
CA GLY A 454 -26.45 -17.14 -31.41
C GLY A 454 -26.58 -16.78 -32.88
N THR A 455 -26.36 -15.50 -33.22
CA THR A 455 -26.27 -15.06 -34.61
C THR A 455 -24.83 -15.17 -35.08
N GLY A 456 -24.57 -15.78 -36.25
CA GLY A 456 -23.21 -16.09 -36.67
C GLY A 456 -22.29 -14.87 -36.79
N GLY A 457 -21.12 -14.96 -36.15
CA GLY A 457 -20.18 -13.87 -35.91
C GLY A 457 -20.49 -13.10 -34.61
N PRO A 458 -19.58 -12.23 -34.13
CA PRO A 458 -19.72 -11.64 -32.79
C PRO A 458 -21.05 -10.89 -32.57
N ASP A 459 -21.74 -11.19 -31.47
CA ASP A 459 -23.06 -10.65 -31.12
C ASP A 459 -23.17 -10.16 -29.67
N TYR A 460 -24.16 -9.30 -29.40
CA TYR A 460 -24.32 -8.64 -28.09
C TYR A 460 -24.82 -9.55 -26.96
N ASN A 461 -25.15 -10.82 -27.22
CA ASN A 461 -25.52 -11.80 -26.21
C ASN A 461 -24.32 -12.67 -25.81
N TYR A 462 -23.65 -13.27 -26.80
CA TYR A 462 -22.57 -14.24 -26.56
C TYR A 462 -21.17 -13.64 -26.63
N GLY A 463 -21.03 -12.42 -27.13
CA GLY A 463 -19.74 -11.87 -27.55
C GLY A 463 -19.26 -12.56 -28.81
N TYR A 464 -17.99 -12.94 -28.83
CA TYR A 464 -17.41 -13.76 -29.90
C TYR A 464 -17.84 -15.25 -29.83
N GLY A 465 -18.50 -15.67 -28.75
CA GLY A 465 -18.96 -17.04 -28.55
C GLY A 465 -18.59 -17.60 -27.18
N ARG A 466 -18.83 -18.90 -26.95
CA ARG A 466 -18.34 -19.58 -25.74
C ARG A 466 -16.85 -19.89 -25.89
N ILE A 467 -16.04 -19.60 -24.88
CA ILE A 467 -14.62 -19.96 -24.89
C ILE A 467 -14.38 -21.47 -25.09
N ASP A 468 -13.26 -21.78 -25.73
CA ASP A 468 -12.68 -23.10 -25.87
C ASP A 468 -11.16 -22.99 -25.63
N CYS A 469 -10.73 -23.44 -24.45
CA CYS A 469 -9.36 -23.29 -24.01
C CYS A 469 -8.40 -24.11 -24.86
N TYR A 470 -8.78 -25.32 -25.27
CA TYR A 470 -7.93 -26.15 -26.11
C TYR A 470 -7.79 -25.54 -27.51
N ALA A 471 -8.87 -25.01 -28.08
CA ALA A 471 -8.81 -24.29 -29.34
C ALA A 471 -7.91 -23.04 -29.24
N ALA A 472 -7.98 -22.27 -28.14
CA ALA A 472 -7.08 -21.13 -27.90
C ALA A 472 -5.62 -21.59 -27.79
N ALA A 473 -5.34 -22.62 -26.99
CA ALA A 473 -4.01 -23.19 -26.82
C ALA A 473 -3.43 -23.73 -28.13
N SER A 474 -4.26 -24.30 -29.01
CA SER A 474 -3.85 -24.81 -30.32
C SER A 474 -3.41 -23.75 -31.33
N GLN A 475 -3.75 -22.48 -31.08
CA GLN A 475 -3.33 -21.33 -31.89
C GLN A 475 -2.01 -20.70 -31.41
N LEU A 476 -1.50 -21.09 -30.22
CA LEU A 476 -0.18 -20.66 -29.76
C LEU A 476 0.92 -21.19 -30.70
N SER A 477 1.85 -20.32 -31.06
CA SER A 477 2.98 -20.70 -31.92
C SER A 477 4.00 -21.53 -31.13
N PRO A 478 4.42 -22.71 -31.63
CA PRO A 478 5.45 -23.51 -30.98
C PRO A 478 6.78 -22.75 -30.83
N GLY A 479 7.26 -22.63 -29.59
CA GLY A 479 8.47 -21.87 -29.26
C GLY A 479 9.08 -22.27 -27.93
N PHE A 480 9.89 -21.39 -27.34
CA PHE A 480 10.52 -21.63 -26.05
C PHE A 480 10.47 -20.38 -25.19
N SER A 481 10.58 -20.54 -23.88
CA SER A 481 10.77 -19.45 -22.92
C SER A 481 12.18 -19.48 -22.34
N LEU A 482 12.64 -18.35 -21.80
CA LEU A 482 13.90 -18.27 -21.05
C LEU A 482 13.62 -17.65 -19.68
N SER A 483 14.27 -18.16 -18.65
CA SER A 483 14.32 -17.51 -17.34
C SER A 483 15.63 -17.79 -16.64
N ALA A 484 16.05 -16.90 -15.74
CA ALA A 484 17.31 -16.99 -15.02
C ALA A 484 17.09 -17.04 -13.51
N ASN A 485 17.85 -17.90 -12.81
CA ASN A 485 17.83 -17.97 -11.34
C ASN A 485 19.25 -18.20 -10.76
N PRO A 486 19.68 -17.43 -9.74
CA PRO A 486 19.05 -16.19 -9.25
C PRO A 486 19.06 -15.10 -10.34
N THR A 487 18.39 -13.97 -10.11
CA THR A 487 18.43 -12.81 -11.03
C THR A 487 19.66 -11.91 -10.79
N SER A 488 20.29 -11.96 -9.61
CA SER A 488 21.49 -11.18 -9.31
C SER A 488 22.52 -11.93 -8.45
N ALA A 489 23.79 -11.52 -8.53
CA ALA A 489 24.87 -12.05 -7.68
C ALA A 489 26.04 -11.06 -7.49
N ALA A 490 26.83 -11.25 -6.42
CA ALA A 490 28.01 -10.45 -6.11
C ALA A 490 29.29 -11.31 -6.00
N VAL A 491 30.42 -10.85 -6.58
CA VAL A 491 31.67 -11.64 -6.71
C VAL A 491 32.96 -10.83 -6.50
N CYS A 492 33.98 -11.46 -5.89
CA CYS A 492 35.34 -10.92 -5.83
C CYS A 492 36.17 -11.41 -7.02
N ALA A 493 36.91 -10.50 -7.65
CA ALA A 493 37.79 -10.79 -8.78
C ALA A 493 39.20 -11.22 -8.33
N PRO A 494 39.82 -12.21 -8.99
CA PRO A 494 39.24 -13.06 -10.02
C PRO A 494 38.31 -14.12 -9.41
N GLY A 495 37.08 -14.24 -9.91
CA GLY A 495 36.11 -15.22 -9.42
C GLY A 495 34.94 -15.40 -10.37
N ASN A 496 34.14 -16.44 -10.12
CA ASN A 496 33.00 -16.81 -10.97
C ASN A 496 31.68 -16.79 -10.17
N ARG A 497 30.57 -16.59 -10.89
CA ARG A 497 29.21 -16.86 -10.43
C ARG A 497 28.47 -17.68 -11.47
N SER A 498 27.55 -18.51 -11.01
CA SER A 498 26.75 -19.39 -11.86
C SER A 498 25.27 -19.08 -11.67
N PHE A 499 24.57 -19.01 -12.78
CA PHE A 499 23.14 -18.74 -12.90
C PHE A 499 22.52 -19.93 -13.66
N ASN A 500 21.40 -20.47 -13.21
CA ASN A 500 20.67 -21.48 -13.97
C ASN A 500 19.75 -20.76 -14.97
N ILE A 501 20.01 -20.94 -16.26
CA ILE A 501 19.14 -20.48 -17.34
C ILE A 501 18.23 -21.64 -17.72
N ALA A 502 16.96 -21.55 -17.34
CA ALA A 502 15.94 -22.51 -17.76
C ALA A 502 15.45 -22.18 -19.17
N VAL A 503 15.18 -23.22 -19.96
CA VAL A 503 14.62 -23.13 -21.31
C VAL A 503 13.33 -23.93 -21.34
N GLY A 504 12.20 -23.23 -21.22
CA GLY A 504 10.87 -23.82 -21.19
C GLY A 504 10.36 -24.18 -22.58
N GLN A 505 9.38 -25.08 -22.62
CA GLN A 505 8.68 -25.51 -23.84
C GLN A 505 7.39 -24.71 -24.01
N ILE A 506 7.15 -24.15 -25.20
CA ILE A 506 5.87 -23.53 -25.58
C ILE A 506 5.21 -24.37 -26.67
N ALA A 507 3.93 -24.69 -26.50
CA ALA A 507 3.07 -25.40 -27.46
C ALA A 507 3.77 -26.61 -28.14
N GLY A 508 4.39 -27.48 -27.34
CA GLY A 508 4.99 -28.73 -27.80
C GLY A 508 6.30 -28.60 -28.60
N TYR A 509 6.92 -27.43 -28.68
CA TYR A 509 8.20 -27.23 -29.37
C TYR A 509 9.35 -28.02 -28.71
N THR A 510 10.09 -28.78 -29.51
CA THR A 510 11.23 -29.61 -29.06
C THR A 510 12.54 -29.25 -29.75
N GLY A 511 12.60 -28.09 -30.41
CA GLY A 511 13.81 -27.65 -31.11
C GLY A 511 14.90 -27.21 -30.14
N ASN A 512 16.16 -27.43 -30.50
CA ASN A 512 17.28 -27.02 -29.66
C ASN A 512 17.41 -25.49 -29.65
N VAL A 513 17.77 -24.92 -28.50
CA VAL A 513 17.96 -23.47 -28.30
C VAL A 513 19.44 -23.17 -28.08
N THR A 514 20.02 -22.34 -28.94
CA THR A 514 21.40 -21.86 -28.78
C THR A 514 21.39 -20.61 -27.93
N LEU A 515 22.13 -20.63 -26.81
CA LEU A 515 22.25 -19.50 -25.89
C LEU A 515 23.49 -18.65 -26.20
N SER A 516 23.40 -17.35 -25.98
CA SER A 516 24.51 -16.41 -26.01
C SER A 516 24.37 -15.38 -24.89
N ALA A 517 25.47 -14.74 -24.50
CA ALA A 517 25.48 -13.72 -23.45
C ALA A 517 26.24 -12.46 -23.90
N SER A 518 25.69 -11.30 -23.56
CA SER A 518 26.28 -9.99 -23.80
C SER A 518 26.20 -9.09 -22.55
N GLY A 519 27.08 -8.09 -22.44
CA GLY A 519 27.16 -7.20 -21.27
C GLY A 519 28.06 -7.70 -20.12
N GLN A 520 28.53 -8.95 -20.15
CA GLN A 520 29.37 -9.54 -19.10
C GLN A 520 30.74 -8.84 -18.93
N PRO A 521 31.29 -8.78 -17.69
CA PRO A 521 32.60 -8.19 -17.41
C PRO A 521 33.80 -9.05 -17.84
N GLY A 522 33.56 -10.32 -18.15
CA GLY A 522 34.60 -11.31 -18.45
C GLY A 522 34.14 -12.33 -19.48
N THR A 523 34.36 -13.61 -19.18
CA THR A 523 33.87 -14.72 -20.01
C THR A 523 32.52 -15.23 -19.50
N ALA A 524 31.67 -15.66 -20.43
CA ALA A 524 30.42 -16.36 -20.18
C ALA A 524 30.52 -17.78 -20.74
N ASN A 525 30.24 -18.79 -19.93
CA ASN A 525 30.28 -20.20 -20.34
C ASN A 525 28.98 -20.91 -19.93
N PHE A 526 28.27 -21.47 -20.90
CA PHE A 526 27.09 -22.30 -20.67
C PHE A 526 27.52 -23.77 -20.53
N SER A 527 27.04 -24.47 -19.50
CA SER A 527 27.34 -25.89 -19.28
C SER A 527 26.78 -26.82 -20.38
N VAL A 528 25.71 -26.40 -21.06
CA VAL A 528 25.01 -27.11 -22.13
C VAL A 528 24.60 -26.05 -23.15
N ASN A 529 25.10 -26.15 -24.37
CA ASN A 529 24.73 -25.22 -25.45
C ASN A 529 24.98 -25.89 -26.82
N PRO A 530 23.96 -26.07 -27.67
CA PRO A 530 22.55 -25.70 -27.45
C PRO A 530 21.86 -26.58 -26.41
N VAL A 531 20.82 -26.04 -25.79
CA VAL A 531 19.95 -26.71 -24.81
C VAL A 531 18.80 -27.41 -25.54
N ALA A 532 18.51 -28.66 -25.19
CA ALA A 532 17.32 -29.35 -25.66
C ALA A 532 16.10 -28.90 -24.83
N VAL A 533 14.93 -28.76 -25.48
CA VAL A 533 13.73 -28.19 -24.84
C VAL A 533 12.72 -29.29 -24.47
N PRO A 534 12.18 -29.31 -23.23
CA PRO A 534 12.55 -28.45 -22.09
C PRO A 534 13.90 -28.85 -21.47
N GLY A 535 14.61 -27.89 -20.89
CA GLY A 535 15.92 -28.13 -20.26
C GLY A 535 16.50 -26.90 -19.55
N SER A 536 17.77 -26.96 -19.14
CA SER A 536 18.48 -25.80 -18.60
C SER A 536 19.98 -25.84 -18.89
N SER A 537 20.64 -24.70 -18.70
CA SER A 537 22.11 -24.61 -18.64
C SER A 537 22.57 -23.71 -17.50
N ALA A 538 23.62 -24.14 -16.79
CA ALA A 538 24.35 -23.27 -15.89
C ALA A 538 25.23 -22.31 -16.69
N LEU A 539 24.82 -21.04 -16.75
CA LEU A 539 25.64 -19.93 -17.20
C LEU A 539 26.63 -19.55 -16.11
N THR A 540 27.91 -19.79 -16.34
CA THR A 540 29.00 -19.35 -15.47
C THR A 540 29.66 -18.10 -16.03
N LEU A 541 29.46 -16.98 -15.35
CA LEU A 541 30.10 -15.70 -15.62
C LEU A 541 31.38 -15.57 -14.78
N SER A 542 32.49 -15.18 -15.41
CA SER A 542 33.68 -14.72 -14.69
C SER A 542 33.65 -13.20 -14.48
N SER A 543 34.17 -12.77 -13.34
CA SER A 543 34.16 -11.38 -12.87
C SER A 543 34.90 -10.38 -13.76
N GLY A 544 35.73 -10.85 -14.71
CA GLY A 544 36.80 -10.02 -15.26
C GLY A 544 37.71 -9.47 -14.15
N ASN A 545 38.31 -8.30 -14.39
CA ASN A 545 39.25 -7.62 -13.48
C ASN A 545 38.85 -6.17 -13.17
N VAL A 546 37.62 -5.75 -13.49
CA VAL A 546 37.15 -4.36 -13.34
C VAL A 546 35.92 -4.34 -12.44
N ALA A 547 36.00 -3.63 -11.32
CA ALA A 547 34.87 -3.48 -10.39
C ALA A 547 33.74 -2.65 -11.03
N GLY A 548 32.50 -3.01 -10.73
CA GLY A 548 31.30 -2.40 -11.29
C GLY A 548 30.08 -3.31 -11.21
N ASN A 549 28.91 -2.78 -11.55
CA ASN A 549 27.69 -3.56 -11.73
C ASN A 549 27.50 -3.80 -13.23
N TYR A 550 27.15 -5.03 -13.60
CA TYR A 550 27.01 -5.45 -14.99
C TYR A 550 25.69 -6.21 -15.16
N THR A 551 24.75 -5.62 -15.89
CA THR A 551 23.57 -6.33 -16.39
C THR A 551 23.98 -7.12 -17.62
N VAL A 552 23.81 -8.45 -17.54
CA VAL A 552 24.19 -9.39 -18.60
C VAL A 552 22.93 -9.92 -19.24
N THR A 553 22.76 -9.62 -20.53
CA THR A 553 21.65 -10.14 -21.35
C THR A 553 22.00 -11.53 -21.84
N ILE A 554 21.08 -12.47 -21.66
CA ILE A 554 21.13 -13.84 -22.19
C ILE A 554 20.11 -13.92 -23.32
N ASP A 555 20.58 -14.13 -24.54
CA ASP A 555 19.74 -14.33 -25.72
C ASP A 555 19.70 -15.81 -26.08
N GLY A 556 18.52 -16.33 -26.44
CA GLY A 556 18.32 -17.67 -26.98
C GLY A 556 17.76 -17.62 -28.39
N VAL A 557 18.26 -18.49 -29.26
CA VAL A 557 17.77 -18.66 -30.64
C VAL A 557 17.39 -20.13 -30.85
N GLY A 558 16.10 -20.37 -31.13
CA GLY A 558 15.56 -21.69 -31.41
C GLY A 558 15.80 -22.16 -32.85
N THR A 559 15.99 -23.46 -33.04
CA THR A 559 15.92 -24.08 -34.37
C THR A 559 14.51 -24.02 -34.96
N GLY A 560 14.39 -24.02 -36.29
CA GLY A 560 13.09 -24.16 -36.96
C GLY A 560 12.27 -22.87 -37.13
N GLY A 561 12.82 -21.72 -36.71
CA GLY A 561 12.17 -20.42 -36.90
C GLY A 561 11.32 -19.93 -35.73
N ALA A 562 11.44 -20.55 -34.54
CA ALA A 562 10.91 -19.99 -33.31
C ALA A 562 11.58 -18.64 -33.01
N ASP A 563 10.79 -17.66 -32.57
CA ASP A 563 11.28 -16.30 -32.31
C ASP A 563 12.38 -16.30 -31.23
N PRO A 564 13.44 -15.49 -31.38
CA PRO A 564 14.43 -15.29 -30.34
C PRO A 564 13.79 -14.78 -29.06
N LYS A 565 14.31 -15.21 -27.91
CA LYS A 565 13.90 -14.73 -26.59
C LYS A 565 15.14 -14.24 -25.83
N SER A 566 14.94 -13.33 -24.89
CA SER A 566 16.01 -12.78 -24.06
C SER A 566 15.58 -12.70 -22.59
N THR A 567 16.53 -12.81 -21.67
CA THR A 567 16.39 -12.57 -20.22
C THR A 567 17.69 -11.94 -19.70
N SER A 568 17.74 -11.42 -18.48
CA SER A 568 18.95 -10.78 -17.93
C SER A 568 19.29 -11.22 -16.51
N VAL A 569 20.57 -11.10 -16.14
CA VAL A 569 21.06 -11.24 -14.76
C VAL A 569 22.04 -10.13 -14.41
N ASP A 570 22.04 -9.69 -13.15
CA ASP A 570 22.98 -8.68 -12.65
C ASP A 570 24.17 -9.30 -11.92
N LEU A 571 25.38 -8.80 -12.21
CA LEU A 571 26.62 -9.20 -11.56
C LEU A 571 27.37 -8.00 -11.00
N SER A 572 27.44 -7.89 -9.67
CA SER A 572 28.30 -6.92 -8.97
C SER A 572 29.71 -7.47 -8.77
N VAL A 573 30.70 -6.82 -9.36
CA VAL A 573 32.13 -7.20 -9.29
C VAL A 573 32.90 -6.27 -8.34
N TYR A 574 33.69 -6.89 -7.48
CA TYR A 574 34.60 -6.26 -6.53
C TYR A 574 36.03 -6.74 -6.82
N THR A 575 37.06 -5.91 -6.65
CA THR A 575 38.47 -6.24 -6.96
C THR A 575 39.41 -6.14 -5.76
N ALA A 576 38.91 -5.70 -4.60
CA ALA A 576 39.65 -5.62 -3.36
C ALA A 576 38.69 -5.68 -2.16
N ASN A 577 39.22 -5.94 -0.96
CA ASN A 577 38.49 -5.64 0.28
C ASN A 577 38.09 -4.15 0.28
N PRO A 578 36.92 -3.81 0.84
CA PRO A 578 36.42 -2.45 0.75
C PRO A 578 37.30 -1.48 1.54
N GLY A 579 37.48 -0.28 1.00
CA GLY A 579 38.19 0.81 1.69
C GLY A 579 37.47 1.22 2.97
N ALA A 580 38.18 1.75 3.95
CA ALA A 580 37.57 2.21 5.20
C ALA A 580 36.50 3.29 4.93
N VAL A 581 35.37 3.21 5.64
CA VAL A 581 34.34 4.26 5.60
C VAL A 581 34.81 5.52 6.33
N THR A 582 34.25 6.67 5.97
CA THR A 582 34.48 7.91 6.72
C THR A 582 33.25 8.22 7.57
N LEU A 583 33.36 8.06 8.89
CA LEU A 583 32.25 8.35 9.82
C LEU A 583 31.84 9.83 9.73
N VAL A 584 30.55 10.10 9.77
CA VAL A 584 29.95 11.45 9.66
C VAL A 584 29.37 11.86 11.00
N SER A 585 28.31 11.19 11.47
CA SER A 585 27.64 11.46 12.75
C SER A 585 27.45 10.18 13.58
N PRO A 586 27.59 10.20 14.92
CA PRO A 586 28.07 11.32 15.75
C PRO A 586 29.54 11.73 15.50
N ALA A 587 29.86 12.99 15.79
CA ALA A 587 31.22 13.53 15.71
C ALA A 587 32.11 13.00 16.85
N ASN A 588 33.43 13.02 16.66
CA ASN A 588 34.37 12.56 17.69
C ASN A 588 34.46 13.58 18.84
N GLY A 589 34.25 13.13 20.08
CA GLY A 589 34.14 13.99 21.25
C GLY A 589 32.81 14.76 21.33
N GLN A 590 31.79 14.38 20.55
CA GLN A 590 30.48 15.03 20.62
C GLN A 590 29.84 14.79 21.99
N MET A 591 29.38 15.86 22.61
CA MET A 591 28.59 15.84 23.84
C MET A 591 27.11 15.93 23.48
N ASP A 592 26.25 15.55 24.43
CA ASP A 592 24.81 15.76 24.38
C ASP A 592 24.18 15.22 23.07
N VAL A 593 24.61 14.00 22.70
CA VAL A 593 24.04 13.25 21.58
C VAL A 593 22.66 12.70 22.00
N PRO A 594 21.62 12.79 21.14
CA PRO A 594 20.31 12.21 21.39
C PRO A 594 20.38 10.73 21.77
N LEU A 595 19.41 10.25 22.55
CA LEU A 595 19.37 8.84 22.99
C LEU A 595 19.07 7.88 21.84
N VAL A 596 18.43 8.33 20.75
CA VAL A 596 18.26 7.56 19.50
C VAL A 596 19.03 8.25 18.36
N PRO A 597 20.38 8.19 18.33
CA PRO A 597 21.14 8.90 17.31
C PRO A 597 21.15 8.11 15.99
N THR A 598 20.91 8.83 14.89
CA THR A 598 21.19 8.29 13.55
C THR A 598 22.71 8.30 13.31
N PHE A 599 23.29 7.12 13.23
CA PHE A 599 24.68 6.94 12.83
C PHE A 599 24.79 7.04 11.30
N SER A 600 25.80 7.75 10.81
CA SER A 600 26.01 7.94 9.37
C SER A 600 27.48 7.95 8.99
N TRP A 601 27.80 7.48 7.79
CA TRP A 601 29.15 7.42 7.26
C TRP A 601 29.14 7.56 5.74
N ASN A 602 30.21 8.12 5.16
CA ASN A 602 30.40 8.04 3.72
C ASN A 602 30.90 6.63 3.35
N ALA A 603 30.29 6.04 2.32
CA ALA A 603 30.66 4.74 1.77
C ALA A 603 32.17 4.67 1.48
N GLY A 604 32.79 3.55 1.88
CA GLY A 604 34.15 3.22 1.48
C GLY A 604 34.16 2.71 0.04
N ALA A 605 35.28 2.91 -0.67
CA ALA A 605 35.43 2.37 -2.02
C ALA A 605 35.16 0.86 -2.04
N GLN A 606 34.29 0.41 -2.95
CA GLN A 606 33.89 -1.00 -3.09
C GLN A 606 33.12 -1.60 -1.88
N GLY A 607 32.51 -0.79 -1.01
CA GLY A 607 31.58 -1.29 0.02
C GLY A 607 30.29 -1.86 -0.57
N TYR A 608 29.80 -2.96 0.01
CA TYR A 608 28.52 -3.61 -0.34
C TYR A 608 27.58 -3.66 0.88
N ALA A 609 28.10 -4.03 2.05
CA ALA A 609 27.38 -4.02 3.33
C ALA A 609 28.27 -3.45 4.43
N TYR A 610 27.69 -3.06 5.55
CA TYR A 610 28.37 -2.34 6.64
C TYR A 610 27.97 -2.94 7.99
N LEU A 611 28.96 -3.36 8.79
CA LEU A 611 28.74 -3.66 10.21
C LEU A 611 29.00 -2.38 11.01
N ILE A 612 27.95 -1.81 11.59
CA ILE A 612 28.06 -0.81 12.64
C ILE A 612 28.24 -1.50 14.00
N ALA A 613 29.08 -0.94 14.86
CA ALA A 613 29.26 -1.36 16.24
C ALA A 613 29.30 -0.14 17.16
N VAL A 614 28.50 -0.15 18.23
CA VAL A 614 28.32 0.91 19.22
C VAL A 614 28.47 0.32 20.61
N LYS A 615 29.44 0.78 21.40
CA LYS A 615 29.79 0.21 22.70
C LYS A 615 29.67 1.23 23.82
N ASN A 616 28.83 0.97 24.82
CA ASN A 616 28.82 1.71 26.07
C ASN A 616 30.11 1.41 26.85
N LEU A 617 30.87 2.45 27.22
CA LEU A 617 32.14 2.31 27.94
C LEU A 617 31.96 2.19 29.47
N THR A 618 30.81 2.58 29.99
CA THR A 618 30.44 2.48 31.41
C THR A 618 29.88 1.09 31.74
N SER A 619 28.84 0.64 31.02
CA SER A 619 28.21 -0.67 31.25
C SER A 619 28.92 -1.82 30.54
N GLY A 620 29.72 -1.52 29.51
CA GLY A 620 30.38 -2.50 28.66
C GLY A 620 29.50 -3.10 27.56
N ALA A 621 28.21 -2.75 27.52
CA ALA A 621 27.24 -3.22 26.53
C ALA A 621 27.69 -2.90 25.09
N LEU A 622 27.43 -3.83 24.16
CA LEU A 622 27.81 -3.71 22.76
C LEU A 622 26.59 -3.98 21.87
N MET A 623 26.20 -2.98 21.10
CA MET A 623 25.19 -3.05 20.06
C MET A 623 25.88 -3.13 18.70
N TYR A 624 25.35 -3.91 17.78
CA TYR A 624 25.86 -3.99 16.41
C TYR A 624 24.75 -4.40 15.44
N ALA A 625 24.87 -3.98 14.19
CA ALA A 625 23.93 -4.31 13.12
C ALA A 625 24.66 -4.38 11.78
N VAL A 626 24.11 -5.15 10.84
CA VAL A 626 24.54 -5.14 9.43
C VAL A 626 23.47 -4.41 8.61
N THR A 627 23.89 -3.44 7.80
CA THR A 627 23.03 -2.73 6.85
C THR A 627 23.71 -2.66 5.48
N TYR A 628 22.93 -2.45 4.42
CA TYR A 628 23.42 -2.14 3.07
C TYR A 628 23.53 -0.62 2.84
N ASP A 629 22.90 0.18 3.69
CA ASP A 629 22.89 1.64 3.64
C ASP A 629 24.12 2.29 4.26
N THR A 630 24.22 3.60 4.08
CA THR A 630 25.27 4.47 4.67
C THR A 630 24.85 5.16 5.96
N SER A 631 23.70 4.77 6.53
CA SER A 631 23.21 5.22 7.82
C SER A 631 22.44 4.12 8.54
N TYR A 632 22.35 4.24 9.87
CA TYR A 632 21.60 3.30 10.71
C TYR A 632 21.21 3.96 12.03
N ALA A 633 19.97 3.75 12.47
CA ALA A 633 19.50 4.08 13.82
C ALA A 633 19.12 2.78 14.54
N PHE A 634 19.52 2.63 15.80
CA PHE A 634 19.07 1.51 16.62
C PHE A 634 17.70 1.85 17.21
N ALA A 635 16.73 0.94 17.11
CA ALA A 635 15.39 1.13 17.68
C ALA A 635 15.40 1.22 19.22
N THR A 636 16.43 0.68 19.88
CA THR A 636 16.62 0.80 21.32
C THR A 636 17.39 2.08 21.65
N PRO A 637 16.85 2.99 22.50
CA PRO A 637 17.58 4.15 23.00
C PRO A 637 18.86 3.75 23.75
N LEU A 638 19.85 4.64 23.68
CA LEU A 638 21.12 4.55 24.39
C LEU A 638 20.98 5.07 25.83
N ASP A 639 21.69 4.45 26.77
CA ASP A 639 21.77 4.91 28.16
C ASP A 639 22.13 6.42 28.25
N PRO A 640 21.43 7.23 29.06
CA PRO A 640 21.70 8.66 29.21
C PRO A 640 23.00 8.94 29.97
N LEU A 641 23.61 10.10 29.71
CA LEU A 641 24.88 10.58 30.30
C LEU A 641 26.10 9.65 30.11
N ALA A 642 25.96 8.56 29.35
CA ALA A 642 26.96 7.53 29.15
C ALA A 642 27.91 7.85 27.99
N VAL A 643 29.14 7.34 28.07
CA VAL A 643 30.14 7.51 27.00
C VAL A 643 30.14 6.28 26.11
N TYR A 644 29.96 6.50 24.82
CA TYR A 644 29.97 5.46 23.80
C TYR A 644 31.19 5.56 22.90
N ALA A 645 31.72 4.41 22.49
CA ALA A 645 32.65 4.29 21.38
C ALA A 645 31.95 3.60 20.21
N TRP A 646 32.00 4.19 19.02
CA TRP A 646 31.40 3.61 17.83
C TRP A 646 32.36 3.56 16.65
N SER A 647 32.16 2.57 15.78
CA SER A 647 32.84 2.45 14.49
C SER A 647 32.03 1.59 13.54
N VAL A 648 32.33 1.72 12.26
CA VAL A 648 31.74 0.94 11.16
C VAL A 648 32.87 0.30 10.37
N ARG A 649 32.68 -0.96 9.94
CA ARG A 649 33.51 -1.57 8.89
C ARG A 649 32.66 -1.99 7.70
N PRO A 650 33.12 -1.74 6.46
CA PRO A 650 32.46 -2.25 5.27
C PRO A 650 32.85 -3.71 4.99
N TYR A 651 32.04 -4.36 4.17
CA TYR A 651 32.21 -5.70 3.63
C TYR A 651 31.88 -5.72 2.15
N ASN A 652 32.50 -6.65 1.44
CA ASN A 652 32.08 -7.09 0.12
C ASN A 652 32.51 -8.58 -0.05
N PRO A 653 32.24 -9.22 -1.20
CA PRO A 653 32.65 -10.61 -1.45
C PRO A 653 34.15 -10.90 -1.38
N CYS A 654 35.04 -9.90 -1.41
CA CYS A 654 36.48 -10.09 -1.17
C CYS A 654 36.82 -10.21 0.33
N GLY A 655 35.97 -9.65 1.20
CA GLY A 655 36.07 -9.79 2.64
C GLY A 655 35.68 -8.51 3.38
N ALA A 656 36.06 -8.46 4.66
CA ALA A 656 35.89 -7.28 5.49
C ALA A 656 36.97 -6.23 5.18
N GLY A 657 36.56 -4.96 5.14
CA GLY A 657 37.45 -3.81 5.26
C GLY A 657 37.86 -3.57 6.71
N ALA A 658 38.74 -2.59 6.91
CA ALA A 658 39.08 -2.13 8.25
C ALA A 658 37.87 -1.42 8.90
N PHE A 659 37.76 -1.52 10.23
CA PHE A 659 36.97 -0.56 11.00
C PHE A 659 37.53 0.85 10.78
N ALA A 660 36.64 1.82 10.64
CA ALA A 660 37.01 3.22 10.75
C ALA A 660 37.63 3.51 12.13
N GLN A 661 38.37 4.61 12.27
CA GLN A 661 38.85 5.03 13.58
C GLN A 661 37.66 5.23 14.53
N PHE A 662 37.72 4.59 15.70
CA PHE A 662 36.67 4.71 16.71
C PHE A 662 36.43 6.17 17.05
N ARG A 663 35.16 6.56 17.01
CA ARG A 663 34.71 7.85 17.52
C ARG A 663 34.06 7.66 18.87
N PHE A 664 34.28 8.63 19.73
CA PHE A 664 33.70 8.69 21.06
C PHE A 664 32.64 9.77 21.09
N PHE A 665 31.53 9.53 21.79
CA PHE A 665 30.55 10.56 22.10
C PHE A 665 29.94 10.31 23.47
N ARG A 666 29.26 11.32 24.02
CA ARG A 666 28.46 11.17 25.22
C ARG A 666 27.00 11.46 24.89
N THR A 667 26.11 10.60 25.37
CA THR A 667 24.67 10.84 25.29
C THR A 667 24.26 11.99 26.21
N GLN A 668 23.17 12.67 25.84
CA GLN A 668 22.52 13.69 26.66
C GLN A 668 22.02 13.13 28.00
N ALA A 669 21.69 14.01 28.93
CA ALA A 669 20.81 13.64 30.04
C ALA A 669 19.40 13.42 29.49
N ILE A 670 18.61 12.58 30.17
CA ILE A 670 17.16 12.73 30.06
C ILE A 670 16.84 14.14 30.60
N PRO A 671 16.15 15.00 29.84
CA PRO A 671 15.74 16.29 30.34
C PRO A 671 14.77 16.14 31.52
N PRO A 672 14.66 17.11 32.44
CA PRO A 672 13.81 16.97 33.63
C PRO A 672 12.30 16.99 33.31
N ILE A 673 11.91 17.31 32.08
CA ILE A 673 10.52 17.50 31.66
C ILE A 673 10.21 16.55 30.51
N LEU A 674 9.10 15.80 30.63
CA LEU A 674 8.43 15.19 29.49
C LEU A 674 7.25 16.06 29.09
N VAL A 675 7.17 16.39 27.82
CA VAL A 675 5.97 16.96 27.18
C VAL A 675 5.24 15.80 26.52
N VAL A 676 4.07 15.43 27.02
CA VAL A 676 3.16 14.49 26.37
C VAL A 676 2.20 15.31 25.53
N ASP A 677 2.34 15.13 24.23
CA ASP A 677 1.59 15.79 23.18
C ASP A 677 0.52 14.81 22.71
N ASP A 678 -0.71 15.08 23.14
CA ASP A 678 -1.88 14.18 23.08
C ASP A 678 -3.06 14.89 22.38
N ASP A 679 -2.76 15.78 21.41
CA ASP A 679 -3.71 16.66 20.74
C ASP A 679 -4.17 16.20 19.34
N ASP A 680 -3.88 14.94 19.00
CA ASP A 680 -4.11 14.30 17.69
C ASP A 680 -3.53 15.09 16.48
N ASN A 681 -2.57 16.00 16.74
CA ASN A 681 -1.97 16.93 15.78
C ASN A 681 -3.00 17.86 15.08
N ALA A 682 -4.20 18.07 15.66
CA ALA A 682 -5.35 18.65 14.96
C ALA A 682 -6.19 19.65 15.80
N PRO A 683 -5.75 20.92 15.95
CA PRO A 683 -4.47 21.48 15.51
C PRO A 683 -3.35 21.20 16.51
N ASP A 684 -2.17 20.81 16.00
CA ASP A 684 -0.92 20.76 16.77
C ASP A 684 -0.70 22.09 17.52
N VAL A 685 -0.79 22.02 18.85
CA VAL A 685 -0.46 23.08 19.80
C VAL A 685 0.84 22.79 20.57
N GLN A 686 1.55 21.70 20.27
CA GLN A 686 2.88 21.35 20.82
C GLN A 686 3.81 22.55 20.86
N ALA A 687 3.87 23.31 19.76
CA ALA A 687 4.67 24.53 19.60
C ALA A 687 4.39 25.61 20.67
N THR A 688 3.20 25.64 21.28
CA THR A 688 2.87 26.54 22.39
C THR A 688 3.55 26.12 23.70
N TYR A 689 3.66 24.82 23.96
CA TYR A 689 4.28 24.29 25.18
C TYR A 689 5.80 24.33 25.06
N THR A 690 6.34 23.74 24.00
CA THR A 690 7.78 23.67 23.70
C THR A 690 8.39 25.08 23.58
N GLY A 691 7.73 25.99 22.85
CA GLY A 691 8.18 27.38 22.72
C GLY A 691 8.21 28.19 24.02
N VAL A 692 7.42 27.81 25.04
CA VAL A 692 7.53 28.40 26.39
C VAL A 692 8.70 27.80 27.18
N LEU A 693 8.95 26.50 27.07
CA LEU A 693 10.09 25.84 27.71
C LEU A 693 11.42 26.33 27.11
N ASP A 694 11.49 26.48 25.78
CA ASP A 694 12.61 27.10 25.06
C ASP A 694 12.90 28.52 25.58
N ALA A 695 11.85 29.35 25.72
CA ALA A 695 11.97 30.72 26.21
C ALA A 695 12.43 30.81 27.68
N LEU A 696 12.19 29.74 28.47
CA LEU A 696 12.69 29.59 29.84
C LEU A 696 14.08 28.93 29.90
N GLY A 697 14.61 28.42 28.79
CA GLY A 697 15.89 27.71 28.72
C GLY A 697 15.86 26.33 29.39
N LEU A 698 14.70 25.67 29.40
CA LEU A 698 14.48 24.36 30.01
C LEU A 698 14.56 23.27 28.95
N GLY A 699 15.30 22.21 29.23
CA GLY A 699 15.29 21.01 28.39
C GLY A 699 14.05 20.17 28.65
N TYR A 700 13.50 19.59 27.58
CA TYR A 700 12.40 18.63 27.58
C TYR A 700 12.62 17.59 26.48
N ASP A 701 12.06 16.40 26.67
CA ASP A 701 11.75 15.49 25.55
C ASP A 701 10.25 15.61 25.24
N VAL A 702 9.84 15.27 24.01
CA VAL A 702 8.43 15.20 23.61
C VAL A 702 8.05 13.75 23.32
N TRP A 703 6.90 13.33 23.83
CA TRP A 703 6.20 12.10 23.47
C TRP A 703 4.90 12.48 22.79
N ASP A 704 4.92 12.46 21.46
CA ASP A 704 3.78 12.67 20.57
C ASP A 704 3.02 11.34 20.43
N THR A 705 1.74 11.31 20.82
CA THR A 705 0.88 10.12 20.68
C THR A 705 0.35 9.96 19.25
N GLY A 706 0.57 10.99 18.40
CA GLY A 706 0.32 10.99 16.96
C GLY A 706 -1.15 11.21 16.64
N ASN A 707 -1.81 10.11 16.32
CA ASN A 707 -3.26 10.01 16.14
C ASN A 707 -3.77 8.70 16.78
N SER A 708 -3.29 8.38 18.00
CA SER A 708 -3.48 7.08 18.65
C SER A 708 -3.22 7.11 20.15
N ASP A 709 -3.92 6.27 20.95
CA ASP A 709 -3.68 6.06 22.40
C ASP A 709 -2.30 5.40 22.73
N ASN A 710 -1.21 5.75 22.04
CA ASN A 710 0.16 5.27 22.32
C ASN A 710 0.78 6.05 23.50
N GLU A 711 0.12 5.98 24.65
CA GLU A 711 0.48 6.71 25.87
C GLU A 711 1.80 6.21 26.49
N PRO A 712 2.62 7.10 27.10
CA PRO A 712 3.86 6.70 27.78
C PRO A 712 3.58 5.84 29.01
N ASP A 713 4.32 4.74 29.15
CA ASP A 713 4.17 3.82 30.29
C ASP A 713 4.77 4.38 31.60
N ALA A 714 4.48 3.72 32.73
CA ALA A 714 4.96 4.16 34.03
C ALA A 714 6.50 4.20 34.14
N ALA A 715 7.21 3.34 33.42
CA ALA A 715 8.67 3.29 33.43
C ALA A 715 9.28 4.43 32.58
N THR A 716 8.60 4.87 31.53
CA THR A 716 8.91 6.09 30.78
C THR A 716 8.64 7.32 31.64
N LEU A 717 7.44 7.47 32.21
CA LEU A 717 7.08 8.64 33.03
C LEU A 717 8.04 8.83 34.23
N GLN A 718 8.43 7.75 34.90
CA GLN A 718 9.35 7.78 36.06
C GLN A 718 10.78 8.24 35.74
N GLN A 719 11.13 8.47 34.47
CA GLN A 719 12.43 9.04 34.08
C GLN A 719 12.47 10.57 34.16
N TYR A 720 11.33 11.24 34.39
CA TYR A 720 11.19 12.71 34.34
C TYR A 720 10.70 13.31 35.66
N ASP A 721 11.27 14.44 36.08
CA ASP A 721 10.86 15.15 37.30
C ASP A 721 9.47 15.80 37.16
N VAL A 722 9.10 16.19 35.93
CA VAL A 722 7.80 16.79 35.60
C VAL A 722 7.25 16.21 34.29
N VAL A 723 5.95 15.93 34.27
CA VAL A 723 5.17 15.61 33.07
C VAL A 723 4.20 16.76 32.80
N ILE A 724 4.25 17.28 31.57
CA ILE A 724 3.32 18.25 31.01
C ILE A 724 2.45 17.48 30.03
N TRP A 725 1.13 17.43 30.23
CA TRP A 725 0.20 16.68 29.37
C TRP A 725 -0.88 17.62 28.85
N PHE A 726 -1.14 17.62 27.55
CA PHE A 726 -2.19 18.43 26.95
C PHE A 726 -2.85 17.74 25.75
N THR A 727 -4.07 18.16 25.45
CA THR A 727 -5.01 17.51 24.50
C THR A 727 -5.53 18.46 23.42
N GLY A 728 -5.11 19.73 23.41
CA GLY A 728 -5.55 20.71 22.42
C GLY A 728 -7.07 20.91 22.36
N ASP A 729 -7.62 20.87 21.13
CA ASP A 729 -9.06 21.05 20.83
C ASP A 729 -9.89 19.78 21.09
N GLU A 730 -9.22 18.63 21.25
CA GLU A 730 -9.66 17.27 20.96
C GLU A 730 -11.14 17.07 20.57
N PHE A 731 -11.41 16.96 19.27
CA PHE A 731 -12.74 16.70 18.75
C PHE A 731 -12.74 15.46 17.83
N GLY A 732 -13.19 14.33 18.36
CA GLY A 732 -13.33 13.07 17.62
C GLY A 732 -12.39 11.93 18.09
N GLY A 733 -11.44 12.25 18.97
CA GLY A 733 -10.65 11.30 19.76
C GLY A 733 -11.40 10.83 21.02
N ALA A 734 -10.67 10.64 22.12
CA ALA A 734 -11.23 10.29 23.42
C ALA A 734 -10.40 10.97 24.51
N ALA A 735 -10.85 12.14 24.99
CA ALA A 735 -9.89 13.11 25.47
C ALA A 735 -9.02 12.72 26.66
N GLY A 736 -7.73 13.03 26.55
CA GLY A 736 -6.71 12.79 27.57
C GLY A 736 -6.48 11.31 27.88
N PRO A 737 -5.67 11.01 28.92
CA PRO A 737 -5.18 9.66 29.17
C PRO A 737 -6.33 8.67 29.43
N GLY A 738 -6.32 7.58 28.67
CA GLY A 738 -7.16 6.42 28.85
C GLY A 738 -6.73 5.57 30.05
N SER A 739 -7.37 4.42 30.21
CA SER A 739 -7.19 3.60 31.43
C SER A 739 -5.75 3.11 31.67
N ALA A 740 -4.92 3.03 30.63
CA ALA A 740 -3.50 2.68 30.74
C ALA A 740 -2.69 3.89 31.24
N GLY A 741 -2.83 5.05 30.59
CA GLY A 741 -2.23 6.33 30.96
C GLY A 741 -2.65 6.79 32.36
N GLU A 742 -3.92 6.69 32.74
CA GLU A 742 -4.37 6.95 34.12
C GLU A 742 -3.64 6.05 35.14
N SER A 743 -3.44 4.77 34.82
CA SER A 743 -2.70 3.84 35.69
C SER A 743 -1.20 4.15 35.73
N ALA A 744 -0.63 4.62 34.62
CA ALA A 744 0.77 5.03 34.52
C ALA A 744 1.02 6.33 35.29
N LEU A 745 0.15 7.33 35.12
CA LEU A 745 0.17 8.61 35.82
C LEU A 745 -0.10 8.46 37.32
N ALA A 746 -0.98 7.54 37.74
CA ALA A 746 -1.14 7.20 39.15
C ALA A 746 0.18 6.67 39.74
N THR A 747 0.80 5.70 39.06
CA THR A 747 2.10 5.11 39.46
C THR A 747 3.23 6.15 39.49
N TYR A 748 3.18 7.14 38.60
CA TYR A 748 4.12 8.26 38.54
C TYR A 748 3.92 9.25 39.71
N LEU A 749 2.67 9.64 39.99
CA LEU A 749 2.32 10.57 41.06
C LEU A 749 2.53 9.96 42.46
N ASP A 750 2.22 8.67 42.65
CA ASP A 750 2.54 7.91 43.87
C ASP A 750 4.05 7.81 44.11
N ALA A 751 4.87 7.85 43.05
CA ALA A 751 6.32 7.96 43.12
C ALA A 751 6.83 9.41 43.33
N ASN A 752 5.94 10.35 43.67
CA ASN A 752 6.22 11.78 43.90
C ASN A 752 6.67 12.54 42.63
N GLY A 753 6.28 12.08 41.45
CA GLY A 753 6.35 12.87 40.20
C GLY A 753 5.44 14.11 40.23
N CYS A 754 5.62 15.04 39.29
CA CYS A 754 4.78 16.24 39.16
C CYS A 754 4.04 16.27 37.82
N LEU A 755 2.73 16.51 37.84
CA LEU A 755 1.88 16.56 36.65
C LEU A 755 1.26 17.96 36.46
N PHE A 756 1.43 18.53 35.29
CA PHE A 756 0.67 19.67 34.80
C PHE A 756 -0.19 19.22 33.61
N LEU A 757 -1.50 19.07 33.83
CA LEU A 757 -2.44 18.62 32.81
C LEU A 757 -3.39 19.74 32.40
N SER A 758 -3.61 19.92 31.10
CA SER A 758 -4.60 20.86 30.55
C SER A 758 -5.44 20.22 29.46
N SER A 759 -6.76 20.30 29.60
CA SER A 759 -7.73 19.82 28.61
C SER A 759 -9.02 20.62 28.71
N GLN A 760 -9.80 20.73 27.64
CA GLN A 760 -11.19 21.18 27.71
C GLN A 760 -12.21 20.04 27.82
N ASP A 761 -11.90 18.85 27.30
CA ASP A 761 -12.89 17.78 27.07
C ASP A 761 -12.56 16.42 27.74
N TYR A 762 -11.41 16.27 28.42
CA TYR A 762 -11.04 15.04 29.15
C TYR A 762 -12.15 14.55 30.10
N VAL A 763 -12.88 15.46 30.76
CA VAL A 763 -14.02 15.09 31.61
C VAL A 763 -15.24 14.66 30.80
N TYR A 764 -15.47 15.26 29.63
CA TYR A 764 -16.61 14.96 28.76
C TYR A 764 -16.51 13.52 28.23
N ASP A 765 -15.35 13.13 27.69
CA ASP A 765 -15.16 11.83 27.05
C ASP A 765 -14.92 10.68 28.04
N ARG A 766 -14.04 10.87 29.03
CA ARG A 766 -13.68 9.81 29.98
C ARG A 766 -14.59 9.78 31.22
N GLY A 767 -15.37 10.84 31.45
CA GLY A 767 -16.16 11.04 32.67
C GLY A 767 -15.27 11.34 33.89
N VAL A 768 -15.88 11.60 35.06
CA VAL A 768 -15.12 11.81 36.31
C VAL A 768 -14.62 10.46 36.84
N THR A 769 -13.37 10.13 36.53
CA THR A 769 -12.75 8.84 36.87
C THR A 769 -12.26 8.74 38.32
N ALA A 770 -11.88 7.54 38.74
CA ALA A 770 -11.26 7.31 40.04
C ALA A 770 -9.86 7.98 40.14
N PHE A 771 -9.10 8.05 39.04
CA PHE A 771 -7.80 8.75 39.00
C PHE A 771 -7.99 10.26 39.17
N MET A 772 -8.90 10.89 38.43
CA MET A 772 -9.23 12.31 38.59
C MET A 772 -9.61 12.66 40.04
N GLN A 773 -10.38 11.80 40.71
CA GLN A 773 -10.79 11.98 42.11
C GLN A 773 -9.65 11.83 43.11
N SER A 774 -8.78 10.85 42.93
CA SER A 774 -7.74 10.48 43.90
C SER A 774 -6.41 11.20 43.71
N HIS A 775 -6.05 11.55 42.48
CA HIS A 775 -4.74 12.11 42.13
C HIS A 775 -4.84 13.58 41.67
N LEU A 776 -5.78 13.93 40.79
CA LEU A 776 -5.97 15.32 40.34
C LEU A 776 -6.77 16.18 41.34
N GLY A 777 -7.50 15.54 42.25
CA GLY A 777 -8.29 16.22 43.27
C GLY A 777 -9.63 16.78 42.78
N LEU A 778 -10.22 16.18 41.74
CA LEU A 778 -11.52 16.58 41.17
C LEU A 778 -12.68 15.86 41.87
N ALA A 779 -13.63 16.57 42.49
CA ALA A 779 -14.83 15.93 43.05
C ALA A 779 -15.93 15.71 42.00
N SER A 780 -16.12 16.68 41.12
CA SER A 780 -17.09 16.66 40.01
C SER A 780 -16.78 17.81 39.06
N ALA A 781 -17.30 17.76 37.84
CA ALA A 781 -17.16 18.83 36.87
C ALA A 781 -18.45 19.05 36.08
N VAL A 782 -18.48 20.14 35.31
CA VAL A 782 -19.54 20.49 34.35
C VAL A 782 -18.84 20.97 33.09
N SER A 783 -19.02 20.24 31.99
CA SER A 783 -18.39 20.51 30.69
C SER A 783 -19.13 21.58 29.89
N ASP A 784 -18.53 22.03 28.80
CA ASP A 784 -19.08 23.02 27.86
C ASP A 784 -19.52 24.35 28.50
N VAL A 785 -18.83 24.83 29.54
CA VAL A 785 -19.23 26.09 30.19
C VAL A 785 -18.72 27.32 29.46
N SER A 786 -17.75 27.18 28.54
CA SER A 786 -17.10 28.25 27.79
C SER A 786 -16.56 29.36 28.71
N GLN A 787 -15.48 29.08 29.43
CA GLN A 787 -14.71 30.08 30.17
C GLN A 787 -14.12 31.11 29.20
N THR A 788 -14.25 32.40 29.48
CA THR A 788 -13.70 33.49 28.64
C THR A 788 -12.66 34.33 29.38
N THR A 789 -12.60 34.23 30.71
CA THR A 789 -11.64 34.93 31.56
C THR A 789 -11.28 34.09 32.77
N VAL A 790 -10.02 34.13 33.21
CA VAL A 790 -9.55 33.48 34.44
C VAL A 790 -8.69 34.41 35.28
N THR A 791 -8.81 34.31 36.61
CA THR A 791 -7.97 35.03 37.59
C THR A 791 -7.32 34.03 38.54
N GLY A 792 -6.01 34.16 38.75
CA GLY A 792 -5.23 33.22 39.53
C GLY A 792 -5.52 33.30 41.03
N ALA A 793 -5.57 32.12 41.67
CA ALA A 793 -5.84 31.92 43.09
C ALA A 793 -4.89 30.87 43.66
N ASN A 794 -4.73 30.83 44.99
CA ASN A 794 -3.85 29.89 45.69
C ASN A 794 -2.45 29.80 45.07
N LEU A 795 -2.09 28.69 44.40
CA LEU A 795 -0.81 28.51 43.69
C LEU A 795 -0.54 29.64 42.67
N TYR A 796 -1.56 30.11 41.96
CA TYR A 796 -1.46 31.17 40.95
C TYR A 796 -1.90 32.54 41.48
N ALA A 797 -1.93 32.75 42.80
CA ALA A 797 -2.33 34.04 43.37
C ALA A 797 -1.48 35.21 42.82
N GLY A 798 -2.14 36.17 42.18
CA GLY A 798 -1.48 37.32 41.53
C GLY A 798 -1.22 37.16 40.04
N LEU A 799 -1.57 36.01 39.43
CA LEU A 799 -1.60 35.84 37.97
C LEU A 799 -2.96 36.27 37.41
N GLY A 800 -2.96 36.87 36.22
CA GLY A 800 -4.17 37.40 35.58
C GLY A 800 -4.70 38.71 36.23
N PRO A 801 -5.96 39.11 35.95
CA PRO A 801 -6.93 38.40 35.11
C PRO A 801 -6.47 38.27 33.66
N TYR A 802 -6.62 37.07 33.09
CA TYR A 802 -6.39 36.80 31.69
C TYR A 802 -7.74 36.71 30.97
N THR A 803 -7.85 37.35 29.80
CA THR A 803 -8.91 37.04 28.83
C THR A 803 -8.42 35.87 27.99
N LEU A 804 -9.20 34.79 27.94
CA LEU A 804 -8.81 33.59 27.22
C LEU A 804 -9.08 33.76 25.71
N ALA A 805 -8.13 33.29 24.90
CA ALA A 805 -8.17 33.34 23.44
C ALA A 805 -7.81 31.95 22.91
N TYR A 806 -8.85 31.13 22.72
CA TYR A 806 -8.74 29.76 22.25
C TYR A 806 -8.27 29.76 20.79
N PRO A 807 -7.34 28.87 20.38
CA PRO A 807 -6.99 28.69 18.97
C PRO A 807 -8.13 28.06 18.16
N PHE A 808 -9.09 27.46 18.85
CA PHE A 808 -10.12 26.56 18.36
C PHE A 808 -11.43 26.71 19.17
N THR A 809 -12.32 25.72 19.19
CA THR A 809 -13.64 25.88 19.82
C THR A 809 -13.55 25.79 21.35
N ASN A 810 -14.33 26.60 22.08
CA ASN A 810 -14.22 26.72 23.53
C ASN A 810 -15.23 25.82 24.27
N TYR A 811 -14.82 24.58 24.54
CA TYR A 811 -15.58 23.59 25.30
C TYR A 811 -15.22 23.52 26.79
N SER A 812 -14.31 24.38 27.25
CA SER A 812 -13.75 24.35 28.61
C SER A 812 -14.74 24.04 29.76
N ASP A 813 -14.28 23.13 30.62
CA ASP A 813 -14.90 22.65 31.85
C ASP A 813 -14.98 23.69 32.99
N ARG A 814 -15.87 23.40 33.93
CA ARG A 814 -15.82 23.89 35.31
C ARG A 814 -15.54 22.76 36.28
N LEU A 815 -14.40 22.84 36.95
CA LEU A 815 -13.91 21.84 37.89
C LEU A 815 -14.32 22.16 39.34
N THR A 816 -14.91 21.20 40.05
CA THR A 816 -15.21 21.30 41.50
C THR A 816 -14.10 20.61 42.29
N PRO A 817 -13.31 21.32 43.12
CA PRO A 817 -12.26 20.71 43.93
C PRO A 817 -12.81 19.70 44.95
N ALA A 818 -12.10 18.59 45.13
CA ALA A 818 -12.30 17.64 46.21
C ALA A 818 -11.82 18.20 47.56
N ALA A 819 -12.19 17.51 48.65
CA ALA A 819 -11.78 17.91 50.00
C ALA A 819 -10.25 17.84 50.14
N GLY A 820 -9.61 19.00 50.33
CA GLY A 820 -8.15 19.14 50.41
C GLY A 820 -7.51 19.70 49.13
N ALA A 821 -8.18 19.58 47.98
CA ALA A 821 -7.79 20.26 46.74
C ALA A 821 -8.22 21.74 46.76
N ALA A 822 -7.62 22.56 45.90
CA ALA A 822 -7.91 23.99 45.84
C ALA A 822 -8.01 24.52 44.40
N THR A 823 -8.91 25.46 44.15
CA THR A 823 -8.98 26.19 42.87
C THR A 823 -7.73 27.06 42.68
N VAL A 824 -7.06 26.92 41.54
CA VAL A 824 -5.90 27.75 41.16
C VAL A 824 -6.21 28.77 40.05
N PHE A 825 -7.24 28.55 39.23
CA PHE A 825 -7.85 29.60 38.41
C PHE A 825 -9.35 29.69 38.67
N SER A 826 -9.81 30.89 39.03
CA SER A 826 -11.23 31.23 39.12
C SER A 826 -11.66 31.93 37.84
N GLY A 827 -12.56 31.32 37.07
CA GLY A 827 -13.08 31.86 35.81
C GLY A 827 -14.48 32.46 35.93
N ASN A 828 -14.98 33.02 34.83
CA ASN A 828 -16.31 33.65 34.78
C ASN A 828 -17.47 32.65 34.99
N GLN A 829 -17.25 31.35 34.78
CA GLN A 829 -18.25 30.30 35.04
C GLN A 829 -18.07 29.62 36.41
N GLY A 830 -16.94 29.88 37.08
CA GLY A 830 -16.51 29.24 38.33
C GLY A 830 -15.07 28.73 38.24
N SER A 831 -14.70 27.82 39.13
CA SER A 831 -13.36 27.21 39.19
C SER A 831 -12.98 26.53 37.85
N ALA A 832 -11.94 27.06 37.20
CA ALA A 832 -11.46 26.67 35.88
C ALA A 832 -10.18 25.80 35.93
N ALA A 833 -9.45 25.84 37.05
CA ALA A 833 -8.31 24.96 37.29
C ALA A 833 -8.18 24.64 38.78
N ILE A 834 -7.65 23.47 39.09
CA ILE A 834 -7.46 22.96 40.45
C ILE A 834 -6.03 22.45 40.66
N VAL A 835 -5.59 22.44 41.92
CA VAL A 835 -4.41 21.71 42.39
C VAL A 835 -4.83 20.66 43.40
N SER A 836 -4.24 19.47 43.29
CA SER A 836 -4.47 18.36 44.19
C SER A 836 -3.95 18.66 45.61
N GLY A 837 -4.64 18.09 46.61
CA GLY A 837 -4.25 18.18 48.02
C GLY A 837 -3.34 17.06 48.50
N THR A 838 -3.14 16.02 47.69
CA THR A 838 -2.44 14.78 48.05
C THR A 838 -1.21 14.49 47.19
N HIS A 839 -1.22 14.94 45.93
CA HIS A 839 -0.16 14.69 44.94
C HIS A 839 0.27 16.00 44.27
N LYS A 840 1.43 16.01 43.61
CA LYS A 840 1.91 17.18 42.85
C LYS A 840 1.22 17.28 41.48
N ALA A 841 -0.10 17.39 41.46
CA ALA A 841 -0.90 17.49 40.24
C ALA A 841 -1.67 18.82 40.16
N VAL A 842 -1.57 19.48 39.00
CA VAL A 842 -2.41 20.62 38.60
C VAL A 842 -3.23 20.20 37.37
N PHE A 843 -4.54 20.46 37.40
CA PHE A 843 -5.44 20.23 36.27
C PHE A 843 -6.16 21.52 35.89
N LEU A 844 -5.96 21.98 34.66
CA LEU A 844 -6.74 23.03 34.01
C LEU A 844 -7.86 22.38 33.20
N GLY A 845 -9.11 22.71 33.51
CA GLY A 845 -10.29 22.35 32.71
C GLY A 845 -10.45 23.28 31.50
N PHE A 846 -9.33 23.76 30.96
CA PHE A 846 -9.26 24.49 29.71
C PHE A 846 -7.85 24.35 29.11
N PRO A 847 -7.70 24.42 27.79
CA PRO A 847 -6.40 24.51 27.10
C PRO A 847 -5.52 25.62 27.66
N TYR A 848 -4.28 25.29 28.03
CA TYR A 848 -3.32 26.25 28.58
C TYR A 848 -2.87 27.29 27.53
N GLU A 849 -2.86 26.91 26.27
CA GLU A 849 -2.67 27.76 25.10
C GLU A 849 -3.76 28.83 24.95
N ALA A 850 -4.96 28.65 25.52
CA ALA A 850 -5.95 29.74 25.57
C ALA A 850 -5.51 30.91 26.48
N ILE A 851 -4.51 30.72 27.35
CA ILE A 851 -3.88 31.83 28.09
C ILE A 851 -3.09 32.70 27.10
N PRO A 852 -3.23 34.04 27.10
CA PRO A 852 -2.42 34.92 26.26
C PRO A 852 -0.92 34.70 26.46
N ALA A 853 -0.12 34.84 25.40
CA ALA A 853 1.32 34.54 25.42
C ALA A 853 2.10 35.18 26.61
N ALA A 854 1.74 36.41 27.01
CA ALA A 854 2.34 37.10 28.16
C ALA A 854 2.02 36.45 29.53
N GLY A 855 0.95 35.66 29.64
CA GLY A 855 0.54 34.93 30.83
C GLY A 855 1.03 33.48 30.90
N ARG A 856 1.32 32.86 29.74
CA ARG A 856 1.80 31.47 29.62
C ARG A 856 3.09 31.24 30.44
N GLY A 857 4.16 31.97 30.11
CA GLY A 857 5.45 31.88 30.81
C GLY A 857 5.37 31.99 32.34
N PRO A 858 4.68 32.99 32.91
CA PRO A 858 4.43 33.08 34.36
C PRO A 858 3.70 31.87 34.97
N VAL A 859 2.68 31.31 34.30
CA VAL A 859 1.94 30.13 34.78
C VAL A 859 2.82 28.89 34.77
N MET A 860 3.56 28.65 33.68
CA MET A 860 4.52 27.55 33.60
C MET A 860 5.60 27.68 34.67
N THR A 861 6.21 28.87 34.80
CA THR A 861 7.25 29.16 35.81
C THR A 861 6.75 28.89 37.23
N THR A 862 5.53 29.31 37.56
CA THR A 862 4.95 29.10 38.90
C THR A 862 4.70 27.62 39.18
N THR A 863 4.22 26.88 38.18
CA THR A 863 3.95 25.45 38.30
C THR A 863 5.24 24.65 38.47
N LEU A 864 6.23 24.86 37.60
CA LEU A 864 7.53 24.19 37.68
C LEU A 864 8.30 24.56 38.95
N SER A 865 8.20 25.80 39.43
CA SER A 865 8.79 26.22 40.71
C SER A 865 8.14 25.54 41.91
N TRP A 866 6.87 25.13 41.80
CA TRP A 866 6.15 24.36 42.83
C TRP A 866 6.43 22.86 42.74
N CYS A 867 6.57 22.29 41.54
CA CYS A 867 7.05 20.91 41.35
C CYS A 867 8.39 20.68 42.07
N ASN A 868 9.28 21.68 42.03
CA ASN A 868 10.63 21.64 42.62
C ASN A 868 10.71 21.95 44.14
N GLN A 869 9.57 22.16 44.82
CA GLN A 869 9.49 22.38 46.28
C GLN A 869 9.10 21.11 47.05
#